data_AF-A0A1H9BEJ6-F1
#
_entry.id   AF-A0A1H9BEJ6-F1
#
_cell.length_a   1.000
_cell.length_b   1.000
_cell.length_c   1.000
_cell.angle_alpha   90.00
_cell.angle_beta   90.00
_cell.angle_gamma   90.00
#
_symmetry.space_group_name_H-M   'P 1'
#
loop_
_entity.id
_entity.type
_entity.pdbx_description
1 polymer ?
#
loop_
_entity_poly.entity_id
_entity_poly.type
_entity_poly.pdbx_seq_one_letter_code
_entity_poly.pdbx_strand_id
1 'polypeptide(L)'
;MRYYADLHVHSRYSRACSRNSDLPHLAWWARRKGITVLGTGDFLHPVWAGVLRESLVPAEPGLFRLRDDLDREVLETLPPACRGPLRFLLQVEVATNYRRGGRGRRIHHLCYAPGFDAAGRLARALSPYGDLASDGRPALAMDSRDLLEAVLSCGEGSYLVPAHAWTPWFGVLGSKSGFDGVDECYGDLAGHVFALETGLSSDPEMNWRVSSLDRLRLVSHSDAHSPPILGRNATVFDTEVDYFAVRRALETGEGYAGTVDLYPEAGKYHLDGHRACGVRLEPAGTRERGGRCPVCGRKLTVGVLHRVEELADRPPGRRPSTGGEALKIVPLPEIAGEILGVGPKTKSVERALEGLTAALGPELPLLLQVPVRRVREAGEPEAAEAIERLRAHRVRREPGYDGEFGSISLFGPEDAGEQREQQGPREEPGPGGREEPGPGGAGAGRAGGGGRVGGRGGPVARGGAPPLRGRIPPGPTGTPAAHRSPQHGRWPMLPQTLRIPTDGGAALAGDLTMPDGARGVVAFAHGSGSSRHSPRNRAVAGVLQDAGLGTLLFDLLTEDEERTDTVTAEYRFDIPLLARRLVAAVDWLGGRPDTAGVPIGLFGASTGAAAALVAAAEQPDRVRAVVSRGGRPDLAGGALDRVAAPVLLIVGGEDREVLRLNEQAASRLSAPCTVHVVPGATHLFEEPGTLDQAAAAARDWFVRMTRETVPR
;
A
#
# COMPACT_ATOMS: atom_id res chain seq x y z
N MET A 1 -10.49 28.63 16.69
CA MET A 1 -10.92 27.30 17.16
C MET A 1 -9.75 26.37 16.91
N ARG A 2 -9.28 25.63 17.92
CA ARG A 2 -8.15 24.71 17.75
C ARG A 2 -8.59 23.39 17.11
N TYR A 3 -7.98 22.98 16.00
CA TYR A 3 -8.30 21.73 15.29
C TYR A 3 -7.09 21.11 14.58
N TYR A 4 -7.21 19.83 14.24
CA TYR A 4 -6.21 19.08 13.48
C TYR A 4 -6.60 19.00 12.00
N ALA A 5 -5.63 19.21 11.12
CA ALA A 5 -5.77 19.10 9.68
C ALA A 5 -4.72 18.15 9.10
N ASP A 6 -5.17 17.23 8.24
CA ASP A 6 -4.32 16.31 7.50
C ASP A 6 -4.54 16.55 6.00
N LEU A 7 -3.67 17.37 5.41
CA LEU A 7 -3.87 17.94 4.09
C LEU A 7 -2.99 17.28 3.03
N HIS A 8 -2.45 16.09 3.30
CA HIS A 8 -1.76 15.28 2.31
C HIS A 8 -2.22 13.84 2.44
N VAL A 9 -3.14 13.45 1.54
CA VAL A 9 -3.66 12.09 1.47
C VAL A 9 -3.80 11.67 0.02
N HIS A 10 -3.94 10.36 -0.20
CA HIS A 10 -4.15 9.80 -1.52
C HIS A 10 -5.45 9.01 -1.61
N SER A 11 -6.06 9.06 -2.79
CA SER A 11 -7.24 8.29 -3.15
C SER A 11 -6.85 6.88 -3.60
N ARG A 12 -7.85 6.02 -3.81
CA ARG A 12 -7.68 4.69 -4.41
C ARG A 12 -7.13 4.71 -5.85
N TYR A 13 -7.04 5.87 -6.50
CA TYR A 13 -6.50 6.03 -7.85
C TYR A 13 -4.98 6.28 -7.86
N SER A 14 -4.39 6.58 -6.71
CA SER A 14 -2.93 6.61 -6.56
C SER A 14 -2.33 5.20 -6.49
N ARG A 15 -1.13 5.03 -7.02
CA ARG A 15 -0.39 3.76 -6.89
C ARG A 15 -0.14 3.41 -5.42
N ALA A 16 -0.10 2.12 -5.13
CA ALA A 16 0.13 1.56 -3.79
C ALA A 16 -0.85 2.07 -2.70
N CYS A 17 -2.01 2.59 -3.10
CA CYS A 17 -3.06 3.00 -2.17
C CYS A 17 -4.12 1.91 -1.99
N SER A 18 -4.73 1.90 -0.81
CA SER A 18 -5.85 1.01 -0.50
C SER A 18 -7.04 1.28 -1.39
N ARG A 19 -7.77 0.22 -1.77
CA ARG A 19 -9.08 0.34 -2.44
C ARG A 19 -10.10 1.08 -1.58
N ASN A 20 -9.92 1.04 -0.26
CA ASN A 20 -10.75 1.73 0.71
C ASN A 20 -10.33 3.19 0.91
N SER A 21 -9.36 3.73 0.16
CA SER A 21 -9.10 5.17 0.12
C SER A 21 -10.17 5.90 -0.71
N ASP A 22 -11.44 5.74 -0.33
CA ASP A 22 -12.60 6.43 -0.86
C ASP A 22 -13.20 7.39 0.18
N LEU A 23 -14.08 8.30 -0.26
CA LEU A 23 -14.58 9.39 0.58
C LEU A 23 -15.29 8.91 1.87
N PRO A 24 -16.20 7.92 1.84
CA PRO A 24 -16.83 7.41 3.06
C PRO A 24 -15.82 6.84 4.08
N HIS A 25 -14.88 6.01 3.64
CA HIS A 25 -13.89 5.43 4.56
C HIS A 25 -12.89 6.47 5.07
N LEU A 26 -12.46 7.41 4.22
CA LEU A 26 -11.62 8.53 4.63
C LEU A 26 -12.36 9.39 5.67
N ALA A 27 -13.65 9.67 5.47
CA ALA A 27 -14.44 10.44 6.42
C ALA A 27 -14.62 9.72 7.77
N TRP A 28 -14.86 8.41 7.73
CA TRP A 28 -14.99 7.59 8.93
C TRP A 28 -13.69 7.60 9.74
N TRP A 29 -12.56 7.36 9.10
CA TRP A 29 -11.26 7.34 9.77
C TRP A 29 -10.80 8.72 10.21
N ALA A 30 -11.01 9.76 9.41
CA ALA A 30 -10.67 11.14 9.80
C ALA A 30 -11.35 11.53 11.12
N ARG A 31 -12.65 11.22 11.26
CA ARG A 31 -13.39 11.47 12.50
C ARG A 31 -12.93 10.59 13.66
N ARG A 32 -12.64 9.31 13.42
CA ARG A 32 -12.05 8.41 14.44
C ARG A 32 -10.67 8.87 14.91
N LYS A 33 -9.89 9.52 14.03
CA LYS A 33 -8.60 10.13 14.36
C LYS A 33 -8.74 11.51 15.02
N GLY A 34 -9.85 12.21 14.80
CA GLY A 34 -10.11 13.56 15.33
C GLY A 34 -9.65 14.67 14.39
N ILE A 35 -9.51 14.37 13.10
CA ILE A 35 -9.18 15.32 12.05
C ILE A 35 -10.45 16.11 11.67
N THR A 36 -10.34 17.43 11.67
CA THR A 36 -11.45 18.34 11.32
C THR A 36 -11.39 18.78 9.86
N VAL A 37 -10.19 18.93 9.30
CA VAL A 37 -10.01 19.26 7.87
C VAL A 37 -9.11 18.22 7.22
N LEU A 38 -9.60 17.59 6.16
CA LEU A 38 -8.91 16.55 5.42
C LEU A 38 -8.68 16.99 3.97
N GLY A 39 -7.50 16.72 3.42
CA GLY A 39 -7.28 16.80 1.99
C GLY A 39 -8.19 15.81 1.25
N THR A 40 -8.63 16.14 0.04
CA THR A 40 -9.35 15.16 -0.79
C THR A 40 -8.43 14.11 -1.41
N GLY A 41 -7.14 14.43 -1.55
CA GLY A 41 -6.23 13.74 -2.44
C GLY A 41 -6.62 13.86 -3.92
N ASP A 42 -5.61 13.77 -4.78
CA ASP A 42 -5.71 13.35 -6.18
C ASP A 42 -6.77 14.06 -7.06
N PHE A 43 -7.19 15.30 -6.76
CA PHE A 43 -8.32 15.92 -7.47
C PHE A 43 -8.09 16.15 -8.98
N LEU A 44 -6.85 16.01 -9.45
CA LEU A 44 -6.51 16.09 -10.88
C LEU A 44 -6.89 14.81 -11.64
N HIS A 45 -7.01 13.68 -10.94
CA HIS A 45 -7.40 12.42 -11.57
C HIS A 45 -8.86 12.51 -12.03
N PRO A 46 -9.17 12.38 -13.33
CA PRO A 46 -10.48 12.75 -13.88
C PRO A 46 -11.63 11.94 -13.30
N VAL A 47 -11.45 10.63 -13.08
CA VAL A 47 -12.47 9.78 -12.45
C VAL A 47 -12.70 10.18 -11.00
N TRP A 48 -11.62 10.49 -10.27
CA TRP A 48 -11.74 10.89 -8.87
C TRP A 48 -12.41 12.27 -8.76
N ALA A 49 -12.02 13.21 -9.62
CA ALA A 49 -12.65 14.52 -9.72
C ALA A 49 -14.17 14.44 -9.99
N GLY A 50 -14.61 13.44 -10.75
CA GLY A 50 -16.04 13.11 -10.92
C GLY A 50 -16.68 12.70 -9.59
N VAL A 51 -16.09 11.71 -8.92
CA VAL A 51 -16.55 11.24 -7.59
C VAL A 51 -16.60 12.37 -6.56
N LEU A 52 -15.58 13.24 -6.53
CA LEU A 52 -15.53 14.40 -5.63
C LEU A 52 -16.70 15.36 -5.91
N ARG A 53 -16.95 15.72 -7.18
CA ARG A 53 -18.05 16.63 -7.55
C ARG A 53 -19.43 16.04 -7.24
N GLU A 54 -19.59 14.74 -7.40
CA GLU A 54 -20.84 14.08 -7.07
C GLU A 54 -21.01 14.05 -5.55
N SER A 55 -20.00 13.63 -4.80
CA SER A 55 -20.11 13.27 -3.38
C SER A 55 -19.97 14.45 -2.41
N LEU A 56 -19.41 15.57 -2.86
CA LEU A 56 -19.12 16.73 -2.02
C LEU A 56 -20.02 17.92 -2.34
N VAL A 57 -20.46 18.61 -1.29
CA VAL A 57 -21.20 19.89 -1.38
C VAL A 57 -20.43 20.98 -0.63
N PRO A 58 -20.55 22.27 -1.04
CA PRO A 58 -19.95 23.37 -0.30
C PRO A 58 -20.40 23.42 1.17
N ALA A 59 -19.50 23.81 2.06
CA ALA A 59 -19.77 23.97 3.49
C ALA A 59 -19.39 25.37 3.99
N GLU A 60 -18.11 25.61 4.25
CA GLU A 60 -17.51 26.92 4.53
C GLU A 60 -16.73 27.41 3.29
N PRO A 61 -16.30 28.68 3.22
CA PRO A 61 -15.57 29.18 2.07
C PRO A 61 -14.34 28.33 1.73
N GLY A 62 -14.35 27.80 0.50
CA GLY A 62 -13.34 26.91 -0.05
C GLY A 62 -13.26 25.50 0.57
N LEU A 63 -14.19 25.16 1.45
CA LEU A 63 -14.30 23.85 2.08
C LEU A 63 -15.58 23.13 1.66
N PHE A 64 -15.50 21.80 1.73
CA PHE A 64 -16.56 20.90 1.31
C PHE A 64 -16.93 19.93 2.43
N ARG A 65 -18.11 19.33 2.32
CA ARG A 65 -18.55 18.22 3.17
C ARG A 65 -19.18 17.15 2.30
N LEU A 66 -19.27 15.92 2.81
CA LEU A 66 -20.07 14.88 2.16
C LEU A 66 -21.53 15.36 2.03
N ARG A 67 -22.19 14.94 0.95
CA ARG A 67 -23.65 15.03 0.87
C ARG A 67 -24.30 14.33 2.07
N ASP A 68 -25.50 14.78 2.44
CA ASP A 68 -26.19 14.36 3.67
C ASP A 68 -26.49 12.84 3.72
N ASP A 69 -26.73 12.21 2.56
CA ASP A 69 -26.93 10.76 2.44
C ASP A 69 -25.66 10.00 2.81
N LEU A 70 -24.53 10.35 2.19
CA LEU A 70 -23.23 9.71 2.42
C LEU A 70 -22.71 9.98 3.84
N ASP A 71 -22.88 11.20 4.36
CA ASP A 71 -22.44 11.52 5.72
C ASP A 71 -23.24 10.73 6.76
N ARG A 72 -24.53 10.51 6.53
CA ARG A 72 -25.38 9.70 7.43
C ARG A 72 -24.89 8.25 7.51
N GLU A 73 -24.60 7.62 6.38
CA GLU A 73 -24.08 6.24 6.32
C GLU A 73 -22.77 6.10 7.10
N VAL A 74 -21.88 7.09 6.99
CA VAL A 74 -20.63 7.15 7.77
C VAL A 74 -20.93 7.26 9.26
N LEU A 75 -21.83 8.15 9.67
CA LEU A 75 -22.16 8.39 11.07
C LEU A 75 -22.87 7.21 11.75
N GLU A 76 -23.64 6.43 11.01
CA GLU A 76 -24.34 5.23 11.52
C GLU A 76 -23.38 4.17 12.06
N THR A 77 -22.22 4.01 11.42
CA THR A 77 -21.20 3.02 11.80
C THR A 77 -20.08 3.58 12.68
N LEU A 78 -20.03 4.90 12.88
CA LEU A 78 -19.01 5.56 13.69
C LEU A 78 -19.40 5.60 15.18
N PRO A 79 -18.48 5.30 16.11
CA PRO A 79 -18.73 5.46 17.54
C PRO A 79 -19.25 6.87 17.87
N PRO A 80 -20.33 7.04 18.65
CA PRO A 80 -20.92 8.35 18.94
C PRO A 80 -19.91 9.38 19.48
N ALA A 81 -18.97 8.94 20.33
CA ALA A 81 -17.91 9.79 20.89
C ALA A 81 -16.92 10.31 19.84
N CYS A 82 -16.84 9.67 18.67
CA CYS A 82 -15.99 10.10 17.55
C CYS A 82 -16.73 10.97 16.53
N ARG A 83 -18.04 11.20 16.69
CA ARG A 83 -18.80 12.06 15.77
C ARG A 83 -18.38 13.51 15.98
N GLY A 84 -17.78 14.09 14.96
CA GLY A 84 -17.33 15.49 14.96
C GLY A 84 -17.47 16.13 13.58
N PRO A 85 -17.29 17.46 13.49
CA PRO A 85 -17.26 18.14 12.21
C PRO A 85 -16.08 17.62 11.38
N LEU A 86 -16.32 17.41 10.10
CA LEU A 86 -15.29 17.10 9.11
C LEU A 86 -15.54 17.95 7.88
N ARG A 87 -14.46 18.53 7.35
CA ARG A 87 -14.44 19.24 6.08
C ARG A 87 -13.36 18.68 5.18
N PHE A 88 -13.63 18.75 3.89
CA PHE A 88 -12.70 18.40 2.82
C PHE A 88 -12.17 19.66 2.16
N LEU A 89 -10.89 19.64 1.85
CA LEU A 89 -10.19 20.69 1.13
C LEU A 89 -9.60 20.06 -0.14
N LEU A 90 -9.76 20.71 -1.30
CA LEU A 90 -9.24 20.19 -2.56
C LEU A 90 -7.71 20.24 -2.56
N GLN A 91 -7.11 19.07 -2.39
CA GLN A 91 -5.67 18.85 -2.42
C GLN A 91 -5.30 17.75 -3.44
N VAL A 92 -4.18 17.95 -4.12
CA VAL A 92 -3.49 16.96 -4.96
C VAL A 92 -1.98 17.01 -4.70
N GLU A 93 -1.31 15.86 -4.80
CA GLU A 93 0.15 15.82 -4.92
C GLU A 93 0.52 15.66 -6.41
N VAL A 94 1.49 16.43 -6.88
CA VAL A 94 2.04 16.37 -8.24
C VAL A 94 3.52 16.07 -8.17
N ALA A 95 3.99 15.12 -8.98
CA ALA A 95 5.41 14.84 -9.14
C ALA A 95 5.94 15.53 -10.39
N THR A 96 7.01 16.31 -10.26
CA THR A 96 7.72 16.94 -11.39
C THR A 96 8.97 16.15 -11.75
N ASN A 97 9.26 16.00 -13.04
CA ASN A 97 10.44 15.33 -13.57
C ASN A 97 11.11 16.19 -14.63
N TYR A 98 12.29 16.73 -14.34
CA TYR A 98 12.98 17.66 -15.24
C TYR A 98 14.50 17.65 -14.98
N ARG A 99 15.26 18.43 -15.75
CA ARG A 99 16.70 18.62 -15.53
C ARG A 99 16.99 20.08 -15.23
N ARG A 100 17.71 20.35 -14.13
CA ARG A 100 18.15 21.70 -13.75
C ARG A 100 19.45 21.63 -12.94
N GLY A 101 20.38 22.53 -13.24
CA GLY A 101 21.71 22.55 -12.60
C GLY A 101 22.52 21.28 -12.86
N GLY A 102 22.41 20.69 -14.05
CA GLY A 102 23.13 19.47 -14.44
C GLY A 102 22.60 18.16 -13.81
N ARG A 103 21.61 18.22 -12.92
CA ARG A 103 21.02 17.07 -12.23
C ARG A 103 19.59 16.79 -12.71
N GLY A 104 19.18 15.52 -12.64
CA GLY A 104 17.78 15.14 -12.78
C GLY A 104 17.03 15.49 -11.48
N ARG A 105 15.94 16.25 -11.61
CA ARG A 105 15.08 16.70 -10.51
C ARG A 105 13.79 15.90 -10.55
N ARG A 106 13.44 15.37 -9.38
CA ARG A 106 12.22 14.61 -9.13
C ARG A 106 11.69 15.13 -7.82
N ILE A 107 10.66 15.97 -7.87
CA ILE A 107 10.20 16.72 -6.71
C ILE A 107 8.69 16.63 -6.62
N HIS A 108 8.18 16.35 -5.42
CA HIS A 108 6.76 16.29 -5.15
C HIS A 108 6.25 17.61 -4.55
N HIS A 109 5.02 17.95 -4.91
CA HIS A 109 4.40 19.21 -4.56
C HIS A 109 2.93 19.02 -4.23
N LEU A 110 2.49 19.58 -3.10
CA LEU A 110 1.09 19.70 -2.77
C LEU A 110 0.52 20.95 -3.42
N CYS A 111 -0.55 20.77 -4.19
CA CYS A 111 -1.29 21.87 -4.79
C CYS A 111 -2.68 21.93 -4.17
N TYR A 112 -3.10 23.13 -3.79
CA TYR A 112 -4.37 23.37 -3.12
C TYR A 112 -5.22 24.32 -3.94
N ALA A 113 -6.51 24.01 -4.07
CA ALA A 113 -7.46 24.83 -4.80
C ALA A 113 -8.66 25.21 -3.91
N PRO A 114 -9.15 26.46 -3.95
CA PRO A 114 -10.31 26.88 -3.16
C PRO A 114 -11.64 26.36 -3.73
N GLY A 115 -11.65 25.71 -4.89
CA GLY A 115 -12.88 25.19 -5.48
C GLY A 115 -12.67 24.44 -6.79
N PHE A 116 -13.73 23.76 -7.24
CA PHE A 116 -13.69 22.91 -8.43
C PHE A 116 -13.37 23.66 -9.73
N ASP A 117 -13.66 24.96 -9.80
CA ASP A 117 -13.30 25.80 -10.94
C ASP A 117 -11.78 26.03 -11.03
N ALA A 118 -11.14 26.34 -9.90
CA ALA A 118 -9.69 26.48 -9.81
C ALA A 118 -8.99 25.13 -10.05
N ALA A 119 -9.52 24.04 -9.46
CA ALA A 119 -9.03 22.68 -9.71
C ALA A 119 -9.15 22.30 -11.20
N GLY A 120 -10.25 22.66 -11.86
CA GLY A 120 -10.45 22.44 -13.29
C GLY A 120 -9.53 23.26 -14.19
N ARG A 121 -9.22 24.51 -13.81
CA ARG A 121 -8.18 25.32 -14.49
C ARG A 121 -6.81 24.69 -14.34
N LEU A 122 -6.46 24.18 -13.15
CA LEU A 122 -5.19 23.50 -12.93
C LEU A 122 -5.06 22.24 -13.76
N ALA A 123 -6.10 21.39 -13.79
CA ALA A 123 -6.09 20.20 -14.63
C ALA A 123 -5.86 20.52 -16.12
N ARG A 124 -6.48 21.59 -16.65
CA ARG A 124 -6.25 22.04 -18.02
C ARG A 124 -4.85 22.60 -18.26
N ALA A 125 -4.29 23.29 -17.27
CA ALA A 125 -2.93 23.84 -17.37
C ALA A 125 -1.86 22.74 -17.33
N LEU A 126 -2.11 21.65 -16.60
CA LEU A 126 -1.14 20.58 -16.39
C LEU A 126 -1.25 19.42 -17.38
N SER A 127 -2.40 19.21 -18.02
CA SER A 127 -2.60 18.10 -18.98
C SER A 127 -1.63 18.05 -20.18
N PRO A 128 -1.05 19.17 -20.68
CA PRO A 128 -0.03 19.10 -21.72
C PRO A 128 1.29 18.47 -21.27
N TYR A 129 1.55 18.38 -19.96
CA TYR A 129 2.83 17.96 -19.39
C TYR A 129 2.85 16.50 -18.90
N GLY A 130 1.71 15.80 -18.94
CA GLY A 130 1.61 14.39 -18.54
C GLY A 130 0.17 13.89 -18.49
N ASP A 131 0.02 12.56 -18.40
CA ASP A 131 -1.29 11.92 -18.30
C ASP A 131 -1.83 11.96 -16.85
N LEU A 132 -2.82 12.83 -16.64
CA LEU A 132 -3.51 13.01 -15.36
C LEU A 132 -4.39 11.82 -14.96
N ALA A 133 -4.70 10.89 -15.87
CA ALA A 133 -5.52 9.71 -15.60
C ALA A 133 -4.71 8.47 -15.20
N SER A 134 -3.39 8.50 -15.35
CA SER A 134 -2.54 7.31 -15.13
C SER A 134 -2.30 6.96 -13.67
N ASP A 135 -2.40 7.95 -12.77
CA ASP A 135 -2.12 7.86 -11.34
C ASP A 135 -2.81 9.03 -10.63
N GLY A 136 -3.26 8.83 -9.39
CA GLY A 136 -3.77 9.89 -8.54
C GLY A 136 -2.73 10.99 -8.24
N ARG A 137 -1.44 10.61 -8.24
CA ARG A 137 -0.30 11.54 -8.31
C ARG A 137 0.27 11.58 -9.72
N PRO A 138 -0.13 12.53 -10.57
CA PRO A 138 0.42 12.62 -11.91
C PRO A 138 1.90 13.00 -11.87
N ALA A 139 2.67 12.34 -12.74
CA ALA A 139 4.07 12.62 -13.00
C ALA A 139 4.20 13.49 -14.25
N LEU A 140 4.66 14.73 -14.09
CA LEU A 140 4.70 15.74 -15.14
C LEU A 140 6.13 16.03 -15.59
N ALA A 141 6.34 16.13 -16.89
CA ALA A 141 7.60 16.60 -17.48
C ALA A 141 7.66 18.13 -17.45
N MET A 142 7.78 18.69 -16.25
CA MET A 142 7.63 20.12 -15.97
C MET A 142 8.62 20.56 -14.87
N ASP A 143 9.11 21.80 -14.92
CA ASP A 143 9.92 22.39 -13.84
C ASP A 143 9.05 22.77 -12.62
N SER A 144 9.60 22.66 -11.41
CA SER A 144 8.88 23.02 -10.17
C SER A 144 8.49 24.50 -10.12
N ARG A 145 9.31 25.40 -10.69
CA ARG A 145 8.98 26.83 -10.81
C ARG A 145 7.77 27.04 -11.71
N ASP A 146 7.70 26.35 -12.84
CA ASP A 146 6.59 26.49 -13.79
C ASP A 146 5.30 25.87 -13.23
N LEU A 147 5.41 24.77 -12.46
CA LEU A 147 4.27 24.23 -11.72
C LEU A 147 3.71 25.27 -10.74
N LEU A 148 4.57 25.97 -9.99
CA LEU A 148 4.13 27.03 -9.08
C LEU A 148 3.42 28.15 -9.84
N GLU A 149 3.95 28.60 -10.99
CA GLU A 149 3.29 29.59 -11.85
C GLU A 149 1.90 29.12 -12.31
N ALA A 150 1.78 27.86 -12.74
CA ALA A 150 0.52 27.28 -13.16
C ALA A 150 -0.49 27.25 -12.01
N VAL A 151 -0.08 26.86 -10.79
CA VAL A 151 -0.94 26.85 -9.60
C VAL A 151 -1.43 28.26 -9.27
N LEU A 152 -0.54 29.25 -9.23
CA LEU A 152 -0.90 30.65 -8.93
C LEU A 152 -1.87 31.23 -9.98
N SER A 153 -1.70 30.84 -11.25
CA SER A 153 -2.55 31.28 -12.37
C SER A 153 -3.96 30.65 -12.35
N CYS A 154 -4.20 29.63 -11.53
CA CYS A 154 -5.48 28.94 -11.45
C CYS A 154 -6.54 29.68 -10.63
N GLY A 155 -6.21 30.83 -10.05
CA GLY A 155 -7.16 31.72 -9.39
C GLY A 155 -6.74 32.09 -7.98
N GLU A 156 -7.30 33.20 -7.51
CA GLU A 156 -7.05 33.72 -6.16
C GLU A 156 -7.29 32.64 -5.11
N GLY A 157 -6.34 32.50 -4.19
CA GLY A 157 -6.38 31.50 -3.14
C GLY A 157 -5.62 30.22 -3.45
N SER A 158 -5.37 29.85 -4.73
CA SER A 158 -4.58 28.65 -5.04
C SER A 158 -3.13 28.80 -4.54
N TYR A 159 -2.56 27.75 -3.94
CA TYR A 159 -1.18 27.76 -3.44
C TYR A 159 -0.53 26.39 -3.52
N LEU A 160 0.80 26.38 -3.39
CA LEU A 160 1.64 25.19 -3.44
C LEU A 160 2.50 25.08 -2.18
N VAL A 161 2.65 23.86 -1.68
CA VAL A 161 3.58 23.51 -0.61
C VAL A 161 4.50 22.38 -1.10
N PRO A 162 5.84 22.48 -1.01
CA PRO A 162 6.71 21.36 -1.33
C PRO A 162 6.45 20.20 -0.37
N ALA A 163 6.25 19.00 -0.92
CA ALA A 163 5.89 17.81 -0.15
C ALA A 163 7.15 17.17 0.47
N HIS A 164 6.98 16.53 1.64
CA HIS A 164 7.94 15.71 2.38
C HIS A 164 9.41 16.05 2.09
N ALA A 165 9.82 17.24 2.52
CA ALA A 165 11.00 17.96 2.04
C ALA A 165 12.30 17.16 2.00
N TRP A 166 12.45 16.16 2.86
CA TRP A 166 13.70 15.42 3.06
C TRP A 166 13.72 14.02 2.47
N THR A 167 12.62 13.56 1.86
CA THR A 167 12.58 12.25 1.19
C THR A 167 13.69 12.21 0.12
N PRO A 168 14.65 11.27 0.16
CA PRO A 168 15.90 11.38 -0.60
C PRO A 168 15.75 11.67 -2.11
N TRP A 169 14.71 11.09 -2.74
CA TRP A 169 14.49 11.15 -4.19
C TRP A 169 13.34 12.03 -4.65
N PHE A 170 12.50 12.52 -3.74
CA PHE A 170 11.26 13.25 -4.09
C PHE A 170 11.06 14.52 -3.28
N GLY A 171 11.80 14.70 -2.18
CA GLY A 171 11.77 15.90 -1.38
C GLY A 171 12.61 17.01 -1.99
N VAL A 172 12.16 18.26 -1.83
CA VAL A 172 12.86 19.44 -2.36
C VAL A 172 14.27 19.62 -1.79
N LEU A 173 14.56 19.10 -0.60
CA LEU A 173 15.88 19.08 0.06
C LEU A 173 16.48 17.66 0.14
N GLY A 174 15.89 16.70 -0.57
CA GLY A 174 16.34 15.31 -0.60
C GLY A 174 17.78 15.15 -1.10
N SER A 175 18.54 14.22 -0.53
CA SER A 175 19.96 14.03 -0.81
C SER A 175 20.31 13.51 -2.22
N LYS A 176 19.32 13.09 -3.03
CA LYS A 176 19.53 12.54 -4.37
C LYS A 176 19.06 13.49 -5.46
N SER A 177 17.79 13.89 -5.44
CA SER A 177 17.19 14.73 -6.49
C SER A 177 16.97 16.18 -6.06
N GLY A 178 17.05 16.48 -4.76
CA GLY A 178 16.72 17.77 -4.17
C GLY A 178 17.81 18.84 -4.34
N PHE A 179 17.44 20.06 -3.98
CA PHE A 179 18.27 21.26 -3.96
C PHE A 179 18.91 21.48 -2.57
N ASP A 180 19.82 22.43 -2.49
CA ASP A 180 20.42 22.84 -1.20
C ASP A 180 19.61 23.99 -0.55
N GLY A 181 18.64 24.56 -1.28
CA GLY A 181 17.65 25.51 -0.76
C GLY A 181 16.33 25.46 -1.51
N VAL A 182 15.23 25.76 -0.81
CA VAL A 182 13.88 25.82 -1.42
C VAL A 182 13.83 26.89 -2.51
N ASP A 183 14.50 28.01 -2.31
CA ASP A 183 14.50 29.14 -3.25
C ASP A 183 15.12 28.77 -4.61
N GLU A 184 16.11 27.86 -4.64
CA GLU A 184 16.70 27.38 -5.90
C GLU A 184 15.70 26.60 -6.75
N CYS A 185 14.79 25.86 -6.11
CA CYS A 185 13.76 25.07 -6.78
C CYS A 185 12.74 25.96 -7.48
N TYR A 186 12.29 27.02 -6.80
CA TYR A 186 11.20 27.88 -7.28
C TYR A 186 11.67 29.19 -7.93
N GLY A 187 12.96 29.51 -7.87
CA GLY A 187 13.55 30.65 -8.55
C GLY A 187 12.90 31.99 -8.18
N ASP A 188 12.54 32.76 -9.19
CA ASP A 188 11.88 34.06 -9.08
C ASP A 188 10.54 34.01 -8.32
N LEU A 189 9.90 32.85 -8.26
CA LEU A 189 8.62 32.65 -7.57
C LEU A 189 8.77 32.12 -6.14
N ALA A 190 9.98 31.94 -5.62
CA ALA A 190 10.22 31.38 -4.28
C ALA A 190 9.51 32.13 -3.14
N GLY A 191 9.29 33.43 -3.31
CA GLY A 191 8.54 34.28 -2.36
C GLY A 191 7.06 33.91 -2.21
N HIS A 192 6.48 33.17 -3.15
CA HIS A 192 5.10 32.66 -3.06
C HIS A 192 4.99 31.34 -2.29
N VAL A 193 6.11 30.68 -1.98
CA VAL A 193 6.14 29.50 -1.11
C VAL A 193 6.31 29.97 0.33
N PHE A 194 5.26 29.82 1.13
CA PHE A 194 5.21 30.26 2.53
C PHE A 194 5.11 29.11 3.54
N ALA A 195 5.00 27.87 3.07
CA ALA A 195 4.97 26.67 3.90
C ALA A 195 5.77 25.52 3.27
N LEU A 196 6.16 24.54 4.10
CA LEU A 196 6.96 23.37 3.71
C LEU A 196 6.49 22.14 4.49
N GLU A 197 6.21 21.03 3.80
CA GLU A 197 5.87 19.79 4.48
C GLU A 197 7.13 19.06 4.97
N THR A 198 7.20 18.76 6.27
CA THR A 198 8.34 18.03 6.89
C THR A 198 8.42 16.58 6.42
N GLY A 199 7.28 15.94 6.20
CA GLY A 199 7.14 14.52 5.88
C GLY A 199 7.44 13.60 7.08
N LEU A 200 7.42 12.29 6.85
CA LEU A 200 7.59 11.30 7.92
C LEU A 200 9.04 11.07 8.38
N SER A 201 10.00 11.58 7.61
CA SER A 201 11.43 11.36 7.86
C SER A 201 12.12 12.50 8.60
N SER A 202 11.38 13.58 8.89
CA SER A 202 11.88 14.72 9.64
C SER A 202 10.76 15.31 10.49
N ASP A 203 11.14 16.18 11.41
CA ASP A 203 10.21 16.92 12.25
C ASP A 203 10.59 18.41 12.31
N PRO A 204 9.80 19.27 12.96
CA PRO A 204 10.15 20.69 13.08
C PRO A 204 11.52 20.93 13.70
N GLU A 205 11.90 20.16 14.73
CA GLU A 205 13.16 20.36 15.46
C GLU A 205 14.38 20.10 14.58
N MET A 206 14.33 19.09 13.72
CA MET A 206 15.34 18.84 12.68
C MET A 206 15.41 20.01 11.70
N ASN A 207 14.26 20.51 11.24
CA ASN A 207 14.18 21.57 10.23
C ASN A 207 14.63 22.95 10.76
N TRP A 208 14.37 23.27 12.04
CA TRP A 208 14.76 24.55 12.67
C TRP A 208 16.28 24.80 12.71
N ARG A 209 17.06 23.74 12.49
CA ARG A 209 18.52 23.81 12.35
C ARG A 209 18.99 24.46 11.05
N VAL A 210 18.09 24.66 10.08
CA VAL A 210 18.39 25.21 8.75
C VAL A 210 17.74 26.60 8.62
N SER A 211 18.52 27.67 8.81
CA SER A 211 17.98 29.03 8.90
C SER A 211 17.18 29.51 7.70
N SER A 212 17.50 29.02 6.50
CA SER A 212 16.79 29.38 5.27
C SER A 212 15.33 28.93 5.28
N LEU A 213 14.96 27.98 6.15
CA LEU A 213 13.60 27.50 6.33
C LEU A 213 12.80 28.33 7.33
N ASP A 214 13.42 29.23 8.11
CA ASP A 214 12.73 30.04 9.13
C ASP A 214 11.61 30.90 8.54
N ARG A 215 11.68 31.25 7.26
CA ARG A 215 10.61 32.02 6.58
C ARG A 215 9.36 31.20 6.26
N LEU A 216 9.44 29.87 6.37
CA LEU A 216 8.39 28.93 5.98
C LEU A 216 7.67 28.38 7.21
N ARG A 217 6.34 28.27 7.16
CA ARG A 217 5.58 27.50 8.15
C ARG A 217 5.76 26.03 7.85
N LEU A 218 6.30 25.29 8.80
CA LEU A 218 6.43 23.84 8.67
C LEU A 218 5.05 23.21 8.85
N VAL A 219 4.60 22.44 7.88
CA VAL A 219 3.38 21.65 7.99
C VAL A 219 3.73 20.18 8.05
N SER A 220 2.84 19.39 8.62
CA SER A 220 3.03 17.95 8.76
C SER A 220 1.73 17.24 8.46
N HIS A 221 1.78 16.26 7.57
CA HIS A 221 0.62 15.52 7.08
C HIS A 221 0.99 14.05 6.88
N SER A 222 -0.02 13.20 6.82
CA SER A 222 0.18 11.77 6.90
C SER A 222 0.76 11.14 5.64
N ASP A 223 0.55 11.75 4.46
CA ASP A 223 0.77 11.07 3.17
C ASP A 223 0.07 9.69 3.18
N ALA A 224 -1.21 9.71 3.54
CA ALA A 224 -1.96 8.48 3.79
C ALA A 224 -2.29 7.74 2.50
N HIS A 225 -1.71 6.55 2.38
CA HIS A 225 -2.02 5.55 1.36
C HIS A 225 -3.11 4.56 1.79
N SER A 226 -3.61 4.68 3.03
CA SER A 226 -4.79 3.93 3.49
C SER A 226 -5.50 4.71 4.61
N PRO A 227 -6.82 4.57 4.78
CA PRO A 227 -7.56 5.30 5.81
C PRO A 227 -7.06 5.13 7.26
N PRO A 228 -6.64 3.93 7.74
CA PRO A 228 -6.23 3.74 9.13
C PRO A 228 -4.98 4.53 9.58
N ILE A 229 -4.15 4.96 8.62
CA ILE A 229 -2.90 5.69 8.89
C ILE A 229 -3.06 7.22 8.80
N LEU A 230 -4.28 7.71 8.55
CA LEU A 230 -4.60 9.13 8.65
C LEU A 230 -4.19 9.71 10.00
N GLY A 231 -3.74 10.95 10.00
CA GLY A 231 -3.39 11.67 11.23
C GLY A 231 -2.17 11.11 11.97
N ARG A 232 -1.39 10.19 11.37
CA ARG A 232 -0.07 9.82 11.91
C ARG A 232 0.87 11.04 11.99
N ASN A 233 0.67 11.98 11.08
CA ASN A 233 1.14 13.35 11.14
C ASN A 233 -0.06 14.27 10.83
N ALA A 234 -0.11 15.45 11.45
CA ALA A 234 -1.15 16.45 11.22
C ALA A 234 -0.64 17.86 11.52
N THR A 235 -1.31 18.88 11.01
CA THR A 235 -1.05 20.29 11.33
C THR A 235 -2.14 20.83 12.23
N VAL A 236 -1.77 21.66 13.19
CA VAL A 236 -2.67 22.24 14.18
C VAL A 236 -2.91 23.70 13.84
N PHE A 237 -4.19 24.05 13.69
CA PHE A 237 -4.63 25.42 13.46
C PHE A 237 -5.49 25.89 14.63
N ASP A 238 -5.43 27.18 14.93
CA ASP A 238 -6.37 27.88 15.81
C ASP A 238 -7.01 29.05 15.05
N THR A 239 -7.90 28.73 14.14
CA THR A 239 -8.60 29.67 13.24
C THR A 239 -10.09 29.31 13.16
N GLU A 240 -10.83 30.03 12.33
CA GLU A 240 -12.07 29.52 11.75
C GLU A 240 -11.78 28.28 10.88
N VAL A 241 -12.74 27.35 10.79
CA VAL A 241 -12.65 26.20 9.87
C VAL A 241 -13.02 26.67 8.47
N ASP A 242 -12.03 27.23 7.76
CA ASP A 242 -12.18 27.93 6.48
C ASP A 242 -10.89 27.81 5.65
N TYR A 243 -11.00 27.64 4.33
CA TYR A 243 -9.85 27.47 3.44
C TYR A 243 -8.89 28.67 3.47
N PHE A 244 -9.44 29.87 3.42
CA PHE A 244 -8.67 31.11 3.37
C PHE A 244 -8.09 31.45 4.74
N ALA A 245 -8.75 31.06 5.83
CA ALA A 245 -8.17 31.13 7.16
C ALA A 245 -6.96 30.19 7.32
N VAL A 246 -7.04 28.95 6.83
CA VAL A 246 -5.89 28.02 6.78
C VAL A 246 -4.75 28.61 5.96
N ARG A 247 -5.03 29.09 4.75
CA ARG A 247 -4.02 29.74 3.88
C ARG A 247 -3.38 30.94 4.58
N ARG A 248 -4.18 31.83 5.17
CA ARG A 248 -3.70 33.00 5.92
C ARG A 248 -2.81 32.59 7.09
N ALA A 249 -3.20 31.57 7.86
CA ALA A 249 -2.40 31.07 8.97
C ALA A 249 -1.03 30.56 8.51
N LEU A 250 -0.95 29.89 7.36
CA LEU A 250 0.33 29.45 6.78
C LEU A 250 1.16 30.63 6.25
N GLU A 251 0.53 31.65 5.67
CA GLU A 251 1.20 32.81 5.09
C GLU A 251 1.68 33.81 6.15
N THR A 252 0.87 34.10 7.17
CA THR A 252 1.09 35.15 8.17
C THR A 252 1.44 34.61 9.56
N GLY A 253 1.17 33.32 9.83
CA GLY A 253 1.35 32.70 11.15
C GLY A 253 0.18 32.93 12.10
N GLU A 254 -0.76 33.81 11.76
CA GLU A 254 -1.91 34.11 12.61
C GLU A 254 -2.88 32.92 12.63
N GLY A 255 -2.94 32.22 13.77
CA GLY A 255 -3.72 31.00 13.93
C GLY A 255 -3.02 29.72 13.46
N TYR A 256 -1.73 29.77 13.12
CA TYR A 256 -0.90 28.57 12.98
C TYR A 256 -0.39 28.16 14.37
N ALA A 257 -0.77 26.98 14.86
CA ALA A 257 -0.43 26.54 16.22
C ALA A 257 0.77 25.58 16.25
N GLY A 258 0.98 24.77 15.21
CA GLY A 258 2.07 23.79 15.18
C GLY A 258 1.75 22.53 14.40
N THR A 259 2.46 21.45 14.72
CA THR A 259 2.34 20.14 14.08
C THR A 259 2.18 19.03 15.11
N VAL A 260 1.67 17.91 14.64
CA VAL A 260 1.68 16.61 15.28
C VAL A 260 2.52 15.70 14.40
N ASP A 261 3.55 15.11 14.97
CA ASP A 261 4.54 14.31 14.23
C ASP A 261 4.78 12.97 14.91
N LEU A 262 4.99 11.94 14.08
CA LEU A 262 5.73 10.76 14.52
C LEU A 262 7.17 11.12 14.91
N TYR A 263 7.81 10.19 15.60
CA TYR A 263 9.25 10.22 15.83
C TYR A 263 9.99 9.84 14.52
N PRO A 264 10.76 10.74 13.90
CA PRO A 264 11.47 10.44 12.65
C PRO A 264 12.51 9.33 12.80
N GLU A 265 12.96 9.04 14.04
CA GLU A 265 13.85 7.94 14.38
C GLU A 265 13.26 6.57 14.01
N ALA A 266 11.93 6.43 13.96
CA ALA A 266 11.28 5.21 13.47
C ALA A 266 11.58 4.95 11.98
N GLY A 267 11.97 5.99 11.23
CA GLY A 267 12.21 5.93 9.79
C GLY A 267 13.37 5.01 9.40
N LYS A 268 13.16 4.24 8.33
CA LYS A 268 14.13 3.27 7.77
C LYS A 268 15.51 3.84 7.37
N TYR A 269 15.59 5.15 7.16
CA TYR A 269 16.80 5.84 6.75
C TYR A 269 17.03 7.06 7.63
N HIS A 270 16.75 6.98 8.93
CA HIS A 270 16.99 8.11 9.83
C HIS A 270 18.48 8.39 10.02
N LEU A 271 19.22 7.40 10.56
CA LEU A 271 20.67 7.45 10.73
C LEU A 271 21.42 6.89 9.52
N ASP A 272 22.71 7.22 9.47
CA ASP A 272 23.63 6.58 8.56
C ASP A 272 23.88 5.14 9.01
N GLY A 273 24.11 4.24 8.06
CA GLY A 273 24.53 2.92 8.46
C GLY A 273 24.83 1.94 7.36
N HIS A 274 25.10 0.72 7.79
CA HIS A 274 25.38 -0.44 6.96
C HIS A 274 24.80 -1.68 7.62
N ARG A 275 23.60 -2.04 7.19
CA ARG A 275 22.75 -3.11 7.72
C ARG A 275 23.49 -4.43 7.81
N ALA A 276 24.21 -4.80 6.75
CA ALA A 276 24.95 -6.06 6.70
C ALA A 276 26.03 -6.21 7.79
N CYS A 277 26.47 -5.10 8.40
CA CYS A 277 27.43 -5.11 9.50
C CYS A 277 26.83 -4.67 10.84
N GLY A 278 25.52 -4.38 10.92
CA GLY A 278 24.88 -3.83 12.12
C GLY A 278 25.43 -2.47 12.54
N VAL A 279 26.03 -1.71 11.62
CA VAL A 279 26.62 -0.40 11.94
C VAL A 279 25.57 0.67 11.76
N ARG A 280 25.35 1.44 12.83
CA ARG A 280 24.50 2.62 12.88
C ARG A 280 25.29 3.78 13.47
N LEU A 281 25.36 4.90 12.75
CA LEU A 281 26.16 6.06 13.14
C LEU A 281 25.35 7.35 13.02
N GLU A 282 25.58 8.26 13.97
CA GLU A 282 25.22 9.66 13.77
C GLU A 282 26.12 10.29 12.70
N PRO A 283 25.66 11.38 12.04
CA PRO A 283 26.39 11.93 10.90
C PRO A 283 27.80 12.40 11.22
N ALA A 284 28.05 12.93 12.43
CA ALA A 284 29.39 13.28 12.89
C ALA A 284 30.35 12.06 12.85
N GLY A 285 29.91 10.92 13.39
CA GLY A 285 30.69 9.68 13.36
C GLY A 285 30.91 9.12 11.95
N THR A 286 29.97 9.33 11.03
CA THR A 286 30.16 9.00 9.61
C THR A 286 31.22 9.88 8.95
N ARG A 287 31.22 11.19 9.23
CA ARG A 287 32.20 12.15 8.68
C ARG A 287 33.61 11.85 9.15
N GLU A 288 33.79 11.59 10.45
CA GLU A 288 35.08 11.18 11.03
C GLU A 288 35.68 9.93 10.37
N ARG A 289 34.82 9.05 9.84
CA ARG A 289 35.21 7.80 9.17
C ARG A 289 35.26 7.91 7.65
N GLY A 290 35.17 9.11 7.09
CA GLY A 290 35.19 9.34 5.65
C GLY A 290 34.06 8.64 4.89
N GLY A 291 32.89 8.47 5.53
CA GLY A 291 31.71 7.84 4.92
C GLY A 291 31.82 6.32 4.77
N ARG A 292 32.72 5.65 5.51
CA ARG A 292 32.97 4.21 5.38
C ARG A 292 32.61 3.43 6.64
N CYS A 293 32.10 2.22 6.43
CA CYS A 293 31.78 1.27 7.47
C CYS A 293 33.05 0.83 8.20
N PRO A 294 33.11 0.93 9.55
CA PRO A 294 34.29 0.53 10.33
C PRO A 294 34.55 -0.98 10.33
N VAL A 295 33.56 -1.79 9.96
CA VAL A 295 33.67 -3.26 9.95
C VAL A 295 34.21 -3.76 8.62
N CYS A 296 33.71 -3.26 7.49
CA CYS A 296 34.03 -3.80 6.16
C CYS A 296 34.61 -2.79 5.15
N GLY A 297 34.74 -1.51 5.51
CA GLY A 297 35.31 -0.47 4.65
C GLY A 297 34.43 0.00 3.48
N ARG A 298 33.27 -0.63 3.24
CA ARG A 298 32.28 -0.20 2.24
C ARG A 298 31.64 1.14 2.62
N LYS A 299 31.08 1.84 1.63
CA LYS A 299 30.37 3.11 1.87
C LYS A 299 29.14 2.88 2.75
N LEU A 300 28.90 3.80 3.68
CA LEU A 300 27.67 3.83 4.47
C LEU A 300 26.51 4.37 3.63
N THR A 301 25.31 3.85 3.85
CA THR A 301 24.08 4.48 3.39
C THR A 301 23.85 5.72 4.24
N VAL A 302 23.71 6.87 3.58
CA VAL A 302 23.50 8.16 4.23
C VAL A 302 22.02 8.34 4.56
N GLY A 303 21.73 8.61 5.83
CA GLY A 303 20.39 8.84 6.37
C GLY A 303 19.89 10.28 6.16
N VAL A 304 18.62 10.50 6.49
CA VAL A 304 17.96 11.79 6.40
C VAL A 304 18.52 12.77 7.41
N LEU A 305 18.85 12.32 8.63
CA LEU A 305 19.48 13.19 9.62
C LEU A 305 20.77 13.78 9.09
N HIS A 306 21.60 12.99 8.40
CA HIS A 306 22.84 13.48 7.78
C HIS A 306 22.57 14.59 6.77
N ARG A 307 21.57 14.42 5.90
CA ARG A 307 21.21 15.44 4.92
C ARG A 307 20.73 16.73 5.58
N VAL A 308 19.96 16.62 6.67
CA VAL A 308 19.60 17.79 7.49
C VAL A 308 20.85 18.45 8.05
N GLU A 309 21.78 17.69 8.62
CA GLU A 309 23.01 18.24 9.18
C GLU A 309 23.94 18.87 8.14
N GLU A 310 23.94 18.37 6.91
CA GLU A 310 24.71 18.95 5.81
C GLU A 310 24.23 20.36 5.47
N LEU A 311 22.92 20.63 5.56
CA LEU A 311 22.32 21.93 5.29
C LEU A 311 22.14 22.78 6.56
N ALA A 312 22.28 22.19 7.75
CA ALA A 312 22.10 22.88 9.02
C ALA A 312 23.22 23.88 9.27
N ASP A 313 22.83 25.08 9.69
CA ASP A 313 23.73 26.17 10.09
C ASP A 313 23.61 26.52 11.57
N ARG A 314 22.82 25.73 12.33
CA ARG A 314 22.60 25.90 13.77
C ARG A 314 22.66 24.57 14.52
N PRO A 315 23.02 24.60 15.81
CA PRO A 315 22.84 23.45 16.68
C PRO A 315 21.33 23.15 16.90
N PRO A 316 20.98 21.92 17.32
CA PRO A 316 19.63 21.58 17.77
C PRO A 316 19.14 22.46 18.94
N GLY A 317 17.82 22.58 19.10
CA GLY A 317 17.18 23.18 20.27
C GLY A 317 16.74 24.64 20.14
N ARG A 318 17.04 25.32 19.03
CA ARG A 318 16.55 26.68 18.76
C ARG A 318 15.26 26.64 17.92
N ARG A 319 14.15 27.09 18.49
CA ARG A 319 12.88 27.30 17.78
C ARG A 319 12.84 28.70 17.14
N PRO A 320 12.55 28.84 15.82
CA PRO A 320 12.41 30.14 15.17
C PRO A 320 11.07 30.80 15.52
N SER A 321 10.93 32.09 15.24
CA SER A 321 9.71 32.86 15.53
C SER A 321 8.48 32.38 14.75
N THR A 322 8.69 31.75 13.59
CA THR A 322 7.66 31.09 12.77
C THR A 322 7.32 29.68 13.23
N GLY A 323 8.11 29.12 14.16
CA GLY A 323 7.94 27.76 14.65
C GLY A 323 6.70 27.64 15.54
N GLY A 324 5.85 26.67 15.23
CA GLY A 324 4.71 26.27 16.07
C GLY A 324 5.10 25.19 17.09
N GLU A 325 4.15 24.75 17.90
CA GLU A 325 4.34 23.59 18.79
C GLU A 325 4.70 22.35 17.97
N ALA A 326 5.69 21.58 18.41
CA ALA A 326 6.10 20.32 17.78
C ALA A 326 5.60 19.14 18.65
N LEU A 327 4.32 18.78 18.50
CA LEU A 327 3.70 17.72 19.28
C LEU A 327 4.15 16.35 18.75
N LYS A 328 4.41 15.40 19.65
CA LYS A 328 4.86 14.05 19.30
C LYS A 328 3.81 13.01 19.65
N ILE A 329 3.62 12.05 18.74
CA ILE A 329 2.72 10.92 18.97
C ILE A 329 3.37 9.57 18.65
N VAL A 330 2.91 8.56 19.36
CA VAL A 330 2.96 7.16 18.93
C VAL A 330 1.51 6.77 18.61
N PRO A 331 1.20 6.22 17.41
CA PRO A 331 -0.17 5.89 17.05
C PRO A 331 -0.82 4.96 18.08
N LEU A 332 -2.09 5.18 18.38
CA LEU A 332 -2.79 4.39 19.41
C LEU A 332 -2.76 2.86 19.16
N PRO A 333 -2.83 2.35 17.92
CA PRO A 333 -2.63 0.92 17.66
C PRO A 333 -1.26 0.39 18.10
N GLU A 334 -0.19 1.18 17.98
CA GLU A 334 1.16 0.80 18.42
C GLU A 334 1.21 0.75 19.95
N ILE A 335 0.66 1.77 20.62
CA ILE A 335 0.55 1.80 22.10
C ILE A 335 -0.22 0.59 22.62
N ALA A 336 -1.39 0.30 22.03
CA ALA A 336 -2.22 -0.82 22.44
C ALA A 336 -1.54 -2.18 22.13
N GLY A 337 -0.82 -2.29 21.02
CA GLY A 337 -0.02 -3.47 20.70
C GLY A 337 1.09 -3.70 21.72
N GLU A 338 1.79 -2.63 22.11
CA GLU A 338 2.83 -2.68 23.13
C GLU A 338 2.28 -3.13 24.50
N ILE A 339 1.18 -2.52 24.96
CA ILE A 339 0.52 -2.88 26.24
C ILE A 339 0.07 -4.36 26.24
N LEU A 340 -0.49 -4.82 25.12
CA LEU A 340 -1.00 -6.19 25.00
C LEU A 340 0.08 -7.22 24.67
N GLY A 341 1.31 -6.80 24.38
CA GLY A 341 2.40 -7.68 23.95
C GLY A 341 2.16 -8.37 22.60
N VAL A 342 1.40 -7.74 21.69
CA VAL A 342 1.03 -8.29 20.38
C VAL A 342 1.18 -7.25 19.27
N GLY A 343 1.13 -7.67 18.01
CA GLY A 343 1.22 -6.74 16.88
C GLY A 343 0.05 -5.74 16.82
N PRO A 344 0.29 -4.51 16.31
CA PRO A 344 -0.69 -3.41 16.27
C PRO A 344 -1.88 -3.67 15.33
N LYS A 345 -1.80 -4.70 14.47
CA LYS A 345 -2.83 -5.09 13.50
C LYS A 345 -3.69 -6.28 13.94
N THR A 346 -3.59 -6.69 15.20
CA THR A 346 -4.33 -7.85 15.73
C THR A 346 -5.77 -7.49 16.09
N LYS A 347 -6.67 -8.48 16.08
CA LYS A 347 -8.07 -8.30 16.50
C LYS A 347 -8.22 -7.90 17.96
N SER A 348 -7.27 -8.28 18.81
CA SER A 348 -7.24 -7.87 20.22
C SER A 348 -6.94 -6.37 20.35
N VAL A 349 -5.99 -5.86 19.57
CA VAL A 349 -5.72 -4.42 19.49
C VAL A 349 -6.94 -3.70 18.92
N GLU A 350 -7.51 -4.15 17.82
CA GLU A 350 -8.71 -3.54 17.22
C GLU A 350 -9.85 -3.38 18.23
N ARG A 351 -10.14 -4.43 19.01
CA ARG A 351 -11.16 -4.39 20.06
C ARG A 351 -10.83 -3.42 21.20
N ALA A 352 -9.57 -3.36 21.62
CA ALA A 352 -9.12 -2.39 22.63
C ALA A 352 -9.31 -0.95 22.13
N LEU A 353 -8.94 -0.68 20.87
CA LEU A 353 -9.11 0.62 20.24
C LEU A 353 -10.59 1.00 20.10
N GLU A 354 -11.46 0.05 19.74
CA GLU A 354 -12.91 0.28 19.71
C GLU A 354 -13.45 0.69 21.08
N GLY A 355 -13.07 0.00 22.16
CA GLY A 355 -13.45 0.34 23.52
C GLY A 355 -12.97 1.74 23.93
N LEU A 356 -11.67 2.01 23.76
CA LEU A 356 -11.06 3.30 24.07
C LEU A 356 -11.71 4.46 23.32
N THR A 357 -11.86 4.34 22.00
CA THR A 357 -12.40 5.43 21.17
C THR A 357 -13.91 5.62 21.35
N ALA A 358 -14.65 4.56 21.70
CA ALA A 358 -16.06 4.68 22.08
C ALA A 358 -16.25 5.40 23.43
N ALA A 359 -15.34 5.19 24.40
CA ALA A 359 -15.44 5.78 25.73
C ALA A 359 -14.87 7.20 25.81
N LEU A 360 -13.73 7.45 25.14
CA LEU A 360 -12.91 8.64 25.34
C LEU A 360 -12.85 9.55 24.11
N GLY A 361 -13.40 9.12 22.97
CA GLY A 361 -13.44 9.88 21.74
C GLY A 361 -12.23 9.65 20.81
N PRO A 362 -11.97 10.56 19.86
CA PRO A 362 -11.01 10.33 18.79
C PRO A 362 -9.55 10.26 19.25
N GLU A 363 -8.72 9.63 18.42
CA GLU A 363 -7.31 9.30 18.73
C GLU A 363 -6.43 10.51 19.05
N LEU A 364 -6.39 11.54 18.20
CA LEU A 364 -5.51 12.70 18.42
C LEU A 364 -5.87 13.49 19.70
N PRO A 365 -7.14 13.85 19.96
CA PRO A 365 -7.54 14.38 21.26
C PRO A 365 -7.20 13.44 22.42
N LEU A 366 -7.41 12.13 22.29
CA LEU A 366 -7.07 11.16 23.35
C LEU A 366 -5.58 11.21 23.69
N LEU A 367 -4.71 11.16 22.68
CA LEU A 367 -3.26 11.17 22.87
C LEU A 367 -2.75 12.52 23.39
N LEU A 368 -3.34 13.65 22.98
CA LEU A 368 -2.75 14.98 23.20
C LEU A 368 -3.49 15.87 24.20
N GLN A 369 -4.80 15.69 24.40
CA GLN A 369 -5.64 16.66 25.11
C GLN A 369 -6.46 16.06 26.26
N VAL A 370 -7.01 14.84 26.11
CA VAL A 370 -7.84 14.22 27.13
C VAL A 370 -7.04 14.10 28.44
N PRO A 371 -7.55 14.57 29.59
CA PRO A 371 -6.83 14.46 30.86
C PRO A 371 -6.55 13.01 31.22
N VAL A 372 -5.32 12.68 31.59
CA VAL A 372 -4.89 11.29 31.91
C VAL A 372 -5.78 10.64 32.98
N ARG A 373 -6.26 11.43 33.97
CA ARG A 373 -7.23 10.96 34.99
C ARG A 373 -8.50 10.36 34.39
N ARG A 374 -9.00 10.91 33.27
CA ARG A 374 -10.22 10.42 32.60
C ARG A 374 -9.98 9.08 31.92
N VAL A 375 -8.77 8.87 31.41
CA VAL A 375 -8.34 7.58 30.84
C VAL A 375 -8.31 6.52 31.95
N ARG A 376 -7.76 6.85 33.13
CA ARG A 376 -7.78 5.96 34.31
C ARG A 376 -9.20 5.67 34.80
N GLU A 377 -10.04 6.69 34.92
CA GLU A 377 -11.45 6.56 35.31
C GLU A 377 -12.29 5.71 34.33
N ALA A 378 -11.87 5.63 33.06
CA ALA A 378 -12.49 4.76 32.06
C ALA A 378 -12.03 3.29 32.14
N GLY A 379 -11.19 2.94 33.13
CA GLY A 379 -10.71 1.57 33.35
C GLY A 379 -9.46 1.20 32.54
N GLU A 380 -8.70 2.19 32.06
CA GLU A 380 -7.56 1.98 31.15
C GLU A 380 -6.25 2.54 31.75
N PRO A 381 -5.77 2.00 32.89
CA PRO A 381 -4.63 2.56 33.62
C PRO A 381 -3.30 2.44 32.86
N GLU A 382 -3.07 1.38 32.09
CA GLU A 382 -1.86 1.20 31.28
C GLU A 382 -1.83 2.18 30.10
N ALA A 383 -2.98 2.39 29.44
CA ALA A 383 -3.09 3.40 28.38
C ALA A 383 -2.89 4.82 28.94
N ALA A 384 -3.39 5.09 30.14
CA ALA A 384 -3.17 6.35 30.83
C ALA A 384 -1.68 6.60 31.13
N GLU A 385 -0.97 5.59 31.63
CA GLU A 385 0.48 5.67 31.86
C GLU A 385 1.25 5.87 30.54
N ALA A 386 0.91 5.13 29.49
CA ALA A 386 1.52 5.29 28.17
C ALA A 386 1.36 6.72 27.63
N ILE A 387 0.16 7.29 27.73
CA ILE A 387 -0.13 8.67 27.32
C ILE A 387 0.64 9.68 28.20
N GLU A 388 0.76 9.45 29.51
CA GLU A 388 1.54 10.30 30.41
C GLU A 388 3.04 10.28 30.07
N ARG A 389 3.60 9.10 29.77
CA ARG A 389 4.98 8.96 29.30
C ARG A 389 5.20 9.66 27.96
N LEU A 390 4.29 9.48 27.01
CA LEU A 390 4.33 10.12 25.70
C LEU A 390 4.36 11.65 25.83
N ARG A 391 3.42 12.23 26.61
CA ARG A 391 3.33 13.68 26.82
C ARG A 391 4.50 14.27 27.61
N ALA A 392 5.15 13.46 28.45
CA ALA A 392 6.38 13.83 29.16
C ALA A 392 7.65 13.61 28.32
N HIS A 393 7.52 13.22 27.03
CA HIS A 393 8.62 12.84 26.15
C HIS A 393 9.52 11.72 26.70
N ARG A 394 9.00 10.90 27.63
CA ARG A 394 9.66 9.70 28.19
C ARG A 394 9.44 8.53 27.24
N VAL A 395 10.09 8.58 26.08
CA VAL A 395 9.94 7.61 24.99
C VAL A 395 11.31 7.06 24.63
N ARG A 396 11.45 5.73 24.59
CA ARG A 396 12.68 5.08 24.10
C ARG A 396 12.66 5.09 22.58
N ARG A 397 13.79 5.46 21.99
CA ARG A 397 13.94 5.59 20.54
C ARG A 397 15.18 4.82 20.12
N GLU A 398 15.01 3.84 19.26
CA GLU A 398 16.10 3.17 18.58
C GLU A 398 16.03 3.55 17.11
N PRO A 399 16.93 4.43 16.62
CA PRO A 399 16.82 4.92 15.27
C PRO A 399 17.02 3.83 14.21
N GLY A 400 16.22 3.92 13.14
CA GLY A 400 16.39 3.12 11.92
C GLY A 400 17.56 3.59 11.07
N TYR A 401 18.05 2.71 10.20
CA TYR A 401 19.21 2.94 9.35
C TYR A 401 19.24 1.93 8.19
N ASP A 402 19.82 2.32 7.04
CA ASP A 402 20.07 1.45 5.88
C ASP A 402 18.90 0.50 5.49
N GLY A 403 17.68 1.01 5.57
CA GLY A 403 16.46 0.31 5.21
C GLY A 403 15.79 -0.44 6.38
N GLU A 404 16.38 -0.51 7.56
CA GLU A 404 15.74 -1.07 8.75
C GLU A 404 14.96 0.02 9.49
N PHE A 405 13.68 -0.24 9.77
CA PHE A 405 12.88 0.66 10.61
C PHE A 405 13.46 0.73 12.02
N GLY A 406 13.38 1.91 12.61
CA GLY A 406 13.64 2.08 14.04
C GLY A 406 12.51 1.56 14.90
N SER A 407 12.74 1.52 16.20
CA SER A 407 11.73 1.17 17.20
C SER A 407 11.46 2.37 18.12
N ILE A 408 10.18 2.60 18.42
CA ILE A 408 9.72 3.62 19.37
C ILE A 408 8.87 2.89 20.39
N SER A 409 9.23 2.97 21.68
CA SER A 409 8.52 2.27 22.76
C SER A 409 8.29 3.18 23.95
N LEU A 410 7.15 3.01 24.62
CA LEU A 410 6.77 3.76 25.83
C LEU A 410 7.14 2.99 27.11
N PHE A 411 7.32 1.69 27.01
CA PHE A 411 7.70 0.79 28.09
C PHE A 411 9.07 0.15 27.82
N GLY A 412 9.80 -0.12 28.90
CA GLY A 412 11.08 -0.81 28.90
C GLY A 412 10.98 -2.26 29.39
N PRO A 413 12.06 -3.05 29.24
CA PRO A 413 12.13 -4.43 29.77
C PRO A 413 11.91 -4.50 31.29
N GLU A 414 12.26 -3.43 32.00
CA GLU A 414 12.16 -3.29 33.45
C GLU A 414 10.70 -3.09 33.91
N ASP A 415 9.87 -2.50 33.05
CA ASP A 415 8.42 -2.31 33.30
C ASP A 415 7.63 -3.62 33.09
N ALA A 416 8.18 -4.58 32.34
CA ALA A 416 7.53 -5.88 32.10
C ALA A 416 7.49 -6.77 33.36
N GLY A 417 8.34 -6.49 34.34
CA GLY A 417 8.36 -7.15 35.65
C GLY A 417 7.17 -6.78 36.53
N GLU A 418 6.81 -5.49 36.58
CA GLU A 418 5.68 -4.98 37.37
C GLU A 418 4.32 -5.38 36.76
N GLN A 419 4.24 -5.48 35.42
CA GLN A 419 3.03 -5.91 34.72
C GLN A 419 2.67 -7.39 34.96
N ARG A 420 3.66 -8.25 35.27
CA ARG A 420 3.44 -9.65 35.64
C ARG A 420 2.98 -9.82 37.09
N GLU A 421 3.32 -8.89 37.98
CA GLU A 421 2.88 -8.94 39.38
C GLU A 421 1.46 -8.38 39.59
N GLN A 422 1.02 -7.43 38.76
CA GLN A 422 -0.34 -6.88 38.82
C GLN A 422 -1.40 -7.74 38.12
N GLN A 423 -0.98 -8.60 37.18
CA GLN A 423 -1.84 -9.63 36.61
C GLN A 423 -1.64 -10.93 37.41
N GLY A 424 -2.43 -11.11 38.47
CA GLY A 424 -2.47 -12.36 39.23
C GLY A 424 -2.58 -13.61 38.33
N PRO A 425 -2.17 -14.79 38.82
CA PRO A 425 -1.94 -15.95 37.97
C PRO A 425 -3.18 -16.31 37.14
N ARG A 426 -3.07 -16.19 35.82
CA ARG A 426 -4.06 -16.73 34.88
C ARG A 426 -3.91 -18.25 34.90
N GLU A 427 -4.99 -18.96 35.20
CA GLU A 427 -5.03 -20.42 35.14
C GLU A 427 -4.56 -20.91 33.77
N GLU A 428 -3.49 -21.71 33.77
CA GLU A 428 -3.04 -22.41 32.57
C GLU A 428 -4.08 -23.46 32.17
N PRO A 429 -4.37 -23.63 30.88
CA PRO A 429 -5.10 -24.81 30.43
C PRO A 429 -4.18 -26.02 30.63
N GLY A 430 -4.55 -26.87 31.58
CA GLY A 430 -3.75 -28.03 31.99
C GLY A 430 -3.39 -28.96 30.82
N PRO A 431 -2.27 -29.70 30.92
CA PRO A 431 -1.80 -30.56 29.86
C PRO A 431 -2.77 -31.72 29.66
N GLY A 432 -3.28 -31.86 28.44
CA GLY A 432 -4.10 -32.99 28.01
C GLY A 432 -3.34 -34.30 28.18
N GLY A 433 -3.63 -35.00 29.28
CA GLY A 433 -3.16 -36.35 29.54
C GLY A 433 -3.72 -37.32 28.50
N ARG A 434 -2.81 -38.06 27.88
CA ARG A 434 -3.14 -39.27 27.11
C ARG A 434 -3.50 -40.36 28.11
N GLU A 435 -4.69 -40.93 28.00
CA GLU A 435 -5.03 -42.21 28.62
C GLU A 435 -5.45 -43.22 27.56
N GLU A 436 -4.75 -44.35 27.57
CA GLU A 436 -5.07 -45.58 26.83
C GLU A 436 -6.26 -46.33 27.47
N PRO A 437 -6.91 -47.24 26.72
CA PRO A 437 -8.22 -47.78 27.11
C PRO A 437 -8.11 -48.96 28.07
N GLY A 438 -8.91 -48.93 29.14
CA GLY A 438 -9.18 -50.05 30.04
C GLY A 438 -10.67 -50.45 30.04
N PRO A 439 -11.02 -51.72 30.29
CA PRO A 439 -12.26 -52.32 29.82
C PRO A 439 -13.39 -52.34 30.87
N GLY A 440 -14.62 -52.31 30.36
CA GLY A 440 -15.77 -53.07 30.88
C GLY A 440 -16.46 -52.58 32.15
N GLY A 441 -17.79 -52.61 32.15
CA GLY A 441 -18.57 -52.60 33.40
C GLY A 441 -19.93 -51.93 33.30
N ALA A 442 -20.97 -52.75 33.31
CA ALA A 442 -22.39 -52.40 33.33
C ALA A 442 -22.80 -51.48 34.49
N GLY A 443 -23.94 -50.79 34.36
CA GLY A 443 -24.62 -50.23 35.52
C GLY A 443 -25.74 -49.24 35.23
N ALA A 444 -26.98 -49.72 35.32
CA ALA A 444 -28.24 -49.01 35.19
C ALA A 444 -28.42 -47.74 36.06
N GLY A 445 -29.29 -46.84 35.57
CA GLY A 445 -30.54 -46.60 36.29
C GLY A 445 -30.86 -45.16 36.71
N ARG A 446 -32.04 -44.72 36.21
CA ARG A 446 -33.02 -43.79 36.81
C ARG A 446 -32.64 -42.29 36.82
N ALA A 447 -33.57 -41.34 36.81
CA ALA A 447 -34.97 -41.20 36.43
C ALA A 447 -35.34 -39.76 36.80
N GLY A 448 -36.26 -39.14 36.05
CA GLY A 448 -37.32 -38.36 36.70
C GLY A 448 -37.30 -36.83 36.55
N GLY A 449 -38.41 -36.32 35.99
CA GLY A 449 -39.00 -35.00 36.26
C GLY A 449 -38.80 -33.97 35.15
N GLY A 450 -39.80 -33.42 34.47
CA GLY A 450 -41.25 -33.42 34.67
C GLY A 450 -41.81 -32.00 34.58
N GLY A 451 -42.82 -31.78 33.72
CA GLY A 451 -43.77 -30.64 33.75
C GLY A 451 -43.42 -29.45 32.83
N ARG A 452 -43.99 -29.32 31.63
CA ARG A 452 -45.33 -28.80 31.24
C ARG A 452 -45.55 -27.30 31.51
N VAL A 453 -45.75 -26.54 30.43
CA VAL A 453 -46.65 -25.37 30.36
C VAL A 453 -47.41 -25.47 29.03
N GLY A 454 -48.75 -25.32 29.10
CA GLY A 454 -49.65 -25.27 27.95
C GLY A 454 -50.10 -23.84 27.66
N GLY A 455 -50.57 -23.61 26.43
CA GLY A 455 -51.19 -22.35 26.00
C GLY A 455 -51.80 -22.49 24.61
N ARG A 456 -53.12 -22.27 24.52
CA ARG A 456 -54.05 -22.66 23.43
C ARG A 456 -54.05 -21.73 22.20
N GLY A 457 -54.53 -22.26 21.07
CA GLY A 457 -55.28 -21.51 20.03
C GLY A 457 -55.15 -22.04 18.60
N GLY A 458 -56.13 -22.82 18.11
CA GLY A 458 -56.32 -23.15 16.66
C GLY A 458 -57.32 -22.19 15.98
N PRO A 459 -57.95 -22.50 14.81
CA PRO A 459 -57.92 -23.71 13.95
C PRO A 459 -57.61 -23.38 12.45
N VAL A 460 -57.57 -24.31 11.48
CA VAL A 460 -58.66 -24.73 10.55
C VAL A 460 -58.32 -26.04 9.79
N ALA A 461 -59.37 -26.83 9.51
CA ALA A 461 -59.56 -28.10 8.76
C ALA A 461 -58.77 -28.29 7.44
N ARG A 462 -58.29 -29.47 7.01
CA ARG A 462 -58.79 -30.86 6.77
C ARG A 462 -59.51 -31.13 5.43
N GLY A 463 -58.92 -32.06 4.68
CA GLY A 463 -59.50 -32.94 3.65
C GLY A 463 -58.38 -33.52 2.77
N GLY A 464 -58.15 -34.81 2.53
CA GLY A 464 -58.87 -36.05 2.83
C GLY A 464 -58.90 -36.98 1.60
N ALA A 465 -57.80 -37.73 1.35
CA ALA A 465 -57.60 -39.08 0.72
C ALA A 465 -58.49 -39.57 -0.48
N PRO A 466 -58.40 -40.81 -1.05
CA PRO A 466 -57.42 -41.95 -1.02
C PRO A 466 -57.23 -42.58 -2.47
N PRO A 467 -57.08 -43.91 -2.75
CA PRO A 467 -56.05 -44.92 -2.39
C PRO A 467 -55.54 -45.87 -3.56
N LEU A 468 -54.72 -46.88 -3.16
CA LEU A 468 -54.53 -48.27 -3.71
C LEU A 468 -53.57 -48.50 -4.88
N ARG A 469 -52.89 -49.65 -5.05
CA ARG A 469 -52.33 -50.77 -4.24
C ARG A 469 -51.56 -51.63 -5.25
N GLY A 470 -50.49 -52.31 -4.85
CA GLY A 470 -49.97 -53.47 -5.62
C GLY A 470 -48.57 -53.92 -5.23
N ARG A 471 -48.46 -55.10 -4.63
CA ARG A 471 -47.22 -55.80 -4.20
C ARG A 471 -46.76 -56.82 -5.25
N ILE A 472 -45.44 -57.02 -5.39
CA ILE A 472 -44.79 -58.33 -5.72
C ILE A 472 -43.45 -58.44 -4.91
N PRO A 473 -43.06 -59.63 -4.38
CA PRO A 473 -41.92 -59.84 -3.45
C PRO A 473 -40.69 -60.55 -4.14
N PRO A 474 -39.59 -61.01 -3.47
CA PRO A 474 -38.22 -60.63 -3.85
C PRO A 474 -37.21 -61.77 -4.16
N GLY A 475 -36.00 -61.39 -4.60
CA GLY A 475 -34.74 -62.14 -4.44
C GLY A 475 -33.74 -61.94 -5.59
N PRO A 476 -32.42 -62.19 -5.43
CA PRO A 476 -31.55 -62.01 -4.27
C PRO A 476 -30.40 -61.00 -4.57
N THR A 477 -30.01 -60.16 -3.61
CA THR A 477 -28.78 -59.34 -3.75
C THR A 477 -27.83 -59.62 -2.60
N GLY A 478 -26.82 -60.43 -2.89
CA GLY A 478 -25.56 -60.49 -2.16
C GLY A 478 -24.58 -59.49 -2.75
N THR A 479 -24.00 -58.68 -1.87
CA THR A 479 -23.00 -57.62 -2.07
C THR A 479 -21.80 -58.02 -2.92
N PRO A 480 -21.17 -57.03 -3.59
CA PRO A 480 -19.83 -56.68 -3.16
C PRO A 480 -19.64 -55.17 -2.96
N ALA A 481 -18.82 -54.87 -1.94
CA ALA A 481 -18.01 -53.68 -1.75
C ALA A 481 -18.64 -52.32 -2.14
N ALA A 482 -18.93 -51.53 -1.10
CA ALA A 482 -19.15 -50.10 -1.22
C ALA A 482 -18.06 -49.45 -2.09
N HIS A 483 -18.43 -49.07 -3.31
CA HIS A 483 -17.73 -48.05 -4.07
C HIS A 483 -17.78 -46.77 -3.25
N ARG A 484 -16.72 -46.53 -2.48
CA ARG A 484 -16.35 -45.17 -2.09
C ARG A 484 -16.12 -44.41 -3.39
N SER A 485 -17.10 -43.63 -3.80
CA SER A 485 -16.87 -42.54 -4.73
C SER A 485 -15.76 -41.67 -4.14
N PRO A 486 -14.62 -41.44 -4.80
CA PRO A 486 -13.74 -40.37 -4.38
C PRO A 486 -14.45 -39.08 -4.75
N GLN A 487 -15.21 -38.54 -3.80
CA GLN A 487 -15.43 -37.11 -3.73
C GLN A 487 -14.05 -36.50 -3.47
N HIS A 488 -13.28 -36.22 -4.53
CA HIS A 488 -12.22 -35.24 -4.43
C HIS A 488 -12.91 -33.89 -4.28
N GLY A 489 -13.19 -33.52 -3.04
CA GLY A 489 -13.36 -32.12 -2.70
C GLY A 489 -12.12 -31.39 -3.21
N ARG A 490 -12.29 -30.48 -4.17
CA ARG A 490 -11.26 -29.52 -4.55
C ARG A 490 -11.08 -28.57 -3.37
N TRP A 491 -10.20 -28.94 -2.45
CA TRP A 491 -9.56 -27.95 -1.61
C TRP A 491 -8.72 -27.08 -2.54
N PRO A 492 -8.76 -25.73 -2.44
CA PRO A 492 -7.86 -24.90 -3.25
C PRO A 492 -6.43 -25.35 -2.96
N MET A 493 -5.72 -25.78 -4.00
CA MET A 493 -4.30 -26.13 -3.87
C MET A 493 -3.56 -24.88 -3.41
N LEU A 494 -3.09 -24.90 -2.16
CA LEU A 494 -2.40 -23.76 -1.60
C LEU A 494 -1.09 -23.56 -2.37
N PRO A 495 -0.78 -22.33 -2.82
CA PRO A 495 0.49 -22.05 -3.46
C PRO A 495 1.64 -22.37 -2.50
N GLN A 496 2.69 -23.02 -3.01
CA GLN A 496 3.93 -23.18 -2.29
C GLN A 496 4.77 -21.91 -2.45
N THR A 497 4.88 -21.13 -1.38
CA THR A 497 5.79 -19.98 -1.34
C THR A 497 7.25 -20.46 -1.24
N LEU A 498 8.11 -19.90 -2.08
CA LEU A 498 9.48 -20.35 -2.29
C LEU A 498 10.42 -19.21 -2.69
N ARG A 499 11.70 -19.54 -2.76
CA ARG A 499 12.78 -18.63 -3.15
C ARG A 499 13.50 -19.17 -4.39
N ILE A 500 13.57 -18.36 -5.44
CA ILE A 500 14.21 -18.68 -6.72
C ILE A 500 15.62 -18.07 -6.71
N PRO A 501 16.69 -18.88 -6.74
CA PRO A 501 18.06 -18.38 -6.79
C PRO A 501 18.36 -17.73 -8.14
N THR A 502 19.25 -16.74 -8.14
CA THR A 502 19.75 -16.05 -9.34
C THR A 502 21.28 -15.99 -9.30
N ASP A 503 21.92 -15.80 -10.46
CA ASP A 503 23.39 -15.87 -10.64
C ASP A 503 24.20 -14.78 -9.89
N GLY A 504 23.56 -13.94 -9.07
CA GLY A 504 24.18 -12.94 -8.21
C GLY A 504 24.01 -13.20 -6.70
N GLY A 505 23.55 -14.38 -6.29
CA GLY A 505 23.26 -14.71 -4.88
C GLY A 505 21.97 -14.10 -4.33
N ALA A 506 21.23 -13.37 -5.16
CA ALA A 506 19.90 -12.86 -4.84
C ALA A 506 18.83 -13.95 -5.01
N ALA A 507 17.79 -13.90 -4.17
CA ALA A 507 16.70 -14.87 -4.19
C ALA A 507 15.33 -14.18 -4.34
N LEU A 508 14.60 -14.51 -5.41
CA LEU A 508 13.30 -13.94 -5.74
C LEU A 508 12.19 -14.69 -5.02
N ALA A 509 11.22 -13.97 -4.47
CA ALA A 509 10.04 -14.58 -3.86
C ALA A 509 9.08 -15.06 -4.96
N GLY A 510 8.62 -16.30 -4.85
CA GLY A 510 7.68 -16.89 -5.80
C GLY A 510 6.63 -17.76 -5.12
N ASP A 511 5.47 -17.89 -5.76
CA ASP A 511 4.36 -18.73 -5.38
C ASP A 511 4.12 -19.72 -6.53
N LEU A 512 4.45 -20.99 -6.31
CA LEU A 512 4.28 -22.07 -7.28
C LEU A 512 3.03 -22.89 -6.93
N THR A 513 2.15 -23.05 -7.90
CA THR A 513 1.00 -23.95 -7.82
C THR A 513 1.11 -24.98 -8.93
N MET A 514 1.16 -26.26 -8.57
CA MET A 514 1.21 -27.38 -9.51
C MET A 514 -0.03 -28.27 -9.29
N PRO A 515 -1.03 -28.21 -10.19
CA PRO A 515 -2.10 -29.19 -10.20
C PRO A 515 -1.59 -30.62 -10.35
N ASP A 516 -2.27 -31.59 -9.73
CA ASP A 516 -1.94 -33.01 -9.92
C ASP A 516 -2.03 -33.36 -11.40
N GLY A 517 -0.95 -33.92 -11.96
CA GLY A 517 -0.86 -34.25 -13.38
C GLY A 517 -0.72 -33.04 -14.30
N ALA A 518 -0.27 -31.88 -13.80
CA ALA A 518 0.00 -30.71 -14.62
C ALA A 518 0.89 -31.05 -15.82
N ARG A 519 0.49 -30.61 -17.01
CA ARG A 519 1.15 -30.96 -18.29
C ARG A 519 2.06 -29.87 -18.84
N GLY A 520 2.25 -28.80 -18.07
CA GLY A 520 3.01 -27.62 -18.41
C GLY A 520 3.02 -26.66 -17.23
N VAL A 521 3.99 -25.75 -17.19
CA VAL A 521 4.09 -24.70 -16.17
C VAL A 521 4.27 -23.33 -16.82
N VAL A 522 3.59 -22.30 -16.30
CA VAL A 522 3.65 -20.94 -16.82
C VAL A 522 4.27 -20.00 -15.79
N ALA A 523 5.38 -19.37 -16.13
CA ALA A 523 6.01 -18.34 -15.31
C ALA A 523 5.46 -16.94 -15.67
N PHE A 524 5.04 -16.18 -14.65
CA PHE A 524 4.45 -14.86 -14.82
C PHE A 524 5.49 -13.76 -14.61
N ALA A 525 5.77 -12.99 -15.66
CA ALA A 525 6.48 -11.73 -15.60
C ALA A 525 5.48 -10.57 -15.44
N HIS A 526 5.38 -10.03 -14.23
CA HIS A 526 4.49 -8.91 -13.95
C HIS A 526 4.97 -7.61 -14.61
N GLY A 527 4.08 -6.63 -14.74
CA GLY A 527 4.43 -5.30 -15.25
C GLY A 527 5.19 -4.45 -14.22
N SER A 528 5.75 -3.34 -14.67
CA SER A 528 6.46 -2.37 -13.83
C SER A 528 5.59 -1.90 -12.64
N GLY A 529 6.14 -1.96 -11.43
CA GLY A 529 5.42 -1.55 -10.20
C GLY A 529 4.28 -2.49 -9.77
N SER A 530 4.19 -3.68 -10.37
CA SER A 530 3.35 -4.79 -9.91
C SER A 530 4.20 -5.81 -9.17
N SER A 531 3.56 -6.82 -8.56
CA SER A 531 4.24 -7.96 -7.93
C SER A 531 3.50 -9.27 -8.24
N ARG A 532 3.97 -10.38 -7.69
CA ARG A 532 3.30 -11.70 -7.71
C ARG A 532 1.89 -11.69 -7.10
N HIS A 533 1.57 -10.65 -6.33
CA HIS A 533 0.24 -10.46 -5.71
C HIS A 533 -0.78 -9.76 -6.61
N SER A 534 -0.41 -9.45 -7.86
CA SER A 534 -1.31 -8.84 -8.85
C SER A 534 -2.65 -9.58 -8.97
N PRO A 535 -3.79 -8.94 -8.63
CA PRO A 535 -5.10 -9.59 -8.72
C PRO A 535 -5.42 -10.07 -10.14
N ARG A 536 -4.98 -9.31 -11.16
CA ARG A 536 -5.16 -9.67 -12.57
C ARG A 536 -4.37 -10.92 -12.95
N ASN A 537 -3.09 -10.99 -12.56
CA ASN A 537 -2.26 -12.16 -12.89
C ASN A 537 -2.70 -13.38 -12.08
N ARG A 538 -3.16 -13.21 -10.83
CA ARG A 538 -3.74 -14.29 -10.02
C ARG A 538 -5.05 -14.80 -10.63
N ALA A 539 -5.89 -13.94 -11.18
CA ALA A 539 -7.11 -14.34 -11.89
C ALA A 539 -6.78 -15.16 -13.15
N VAL A 540 -5.84 -14.69 -13.98
CA VAL A 540 -5.36 -15.44 -15.16
C VAL A 540 -4.74 -16.77 -14.73
N ALA A 541 -3.90 -16.78 -13.70
CA ALA A 541 -3.28 -17.99 -13.17
C ALA A 541 -4.33 -19.00 -12.70
N GLY A 542 -5.40 -18.57 -12.03
CA GLY A 542 -6.52 -19.44 -11.66
C GLY A 542 -7.16 -20.13 -12.88
N VAL A 543 -7.40 -19.39 -13.96
CA VAL A 543 -7.92 -19.96 -15.23
C VAL A 543 -6.95 -20.98 -15.84
N LEU A 544 -5.63 -20.75 -15.76
CA LEU A 544 -4.63 -21.71 -16.23
C LEU A 544 -4.57 -22.97 -15.34
N GLN A 545 -4.65 -22.79 -14.03
CA GLN A 545 -4.67 -23.89 -13.05
C GLN A 545 -5.91 -24.77 -13.24
N ASP A 546 -7.08 -24.16 -13.48
CA ASP A 546 -8.31 -24.89 -13.79
C ASP A 546 -8.21 -25.68 -15.10
N ALA A 547 -7.36 -25.25 -16.03
CA ALA A 547 -7.05 -25.96 -17.26
C ALA A 547 -5.94 -27.04 -17.10
N GLY A 548 -5.43 -27.26 -15.89
CA GLY A 548 -4.41 -28.27 -15.59
C GLY A 548 -2.98 -27.83 -15.91
N LEU A 549 -2.70 -26.54 -15.87
CA LEU A 549 -1.35 -25.98 -16.00
C LEU A 549 -0.83 -25.54 -14.62
N GLY A 550 0.45 -25.81 -14.37
CA GLY A 550 1.16 -25.21 -13.25
C GLY A 550 1.39 -23.72 -13.48
N THR A 551 1.51 -22.94 -12.41
CA THR A 551 1.81 -21.51 -12.50
C THR A 551 2.83 -21.09 -11.45
N LEU A 552 3.82 -20.32 -11.87
CA LEU A 552 4.77 -19.64 -11.01
C LEU A 552 4.51 -18.13 -11.08
N LEU A 553 3.98 -17.55 -10.01
CA LEU A 553 3.91 -16.09 -9.85
C LEU A 553 5.06 -15.66 -8.95
N PHE A 554 5.98 -14.86 -9.48
CA PHE A 554 7.16 -14.45 -8.73
C PHE A 554 7.49 -12.98 -8.98
N ASP A 555 8.25 -12.41 -8.07
CA ASP A 555 8.72 -11.03 -8.18
C ASP A 555 10.01 -11.00 -9.01
N LEU A 556 10.05 -10.16 -10.04
CA LEU A 556 11.25 -10.02 -10.90
C LEU A 556 12.38 -9.28 -10.18
N LEU A 557 12.03 -8.53 -9.13
CA LEU A 557 12.95 -7.82 -8.27
C LEU A 557 12.99 -8.50 -6.90
N THR A 558 14.15 -8.47 -6.24
CA THR A 558 14.22 -8.80 -4.82
C THR A 558 13.44 -7.77 -4.01
N GLU A 559 13.09 -8.10 -2.77
CA GLU A 559 12.40 -7.17 -1.86
C GLU A 559 13.19 -5.86 -1.66
N ASP A 560 14.53 -5.93 -1.60
CA ASP A 560 15.39 -4.76 -1.50
C ASP A 560 15.39 -3.91 -2.78
N GLU A 561 15.43 -4.57 -3.94
CA GLU A 561 15.33 -3.89 -5.24
C GLU A 561 13.95 -3.31 -5.47
N GLU A 562 12.87 -4.00 -5.13
CA GLU A 562 11.49 -3.50 -5.26
C GLU A 562 11.26 -2.30 -4.34
N ARG A 563 11.81 -2.33 -3.13
CA ARG A 563 11.78 -1.20 -2.20
C ARG A 563 12.56 0.01 -2.72
N THR A 564 13.69 -0.24 -3.39
CA THR A 564 14.48 0.82 -4.03
C THR A 564 13.74 1.37 -5.23
N ASP A 565 13.27 0.48 -6.09
CA ASP A 565 12.58 0.76 -7.35
C ASP A 565 11.22 1.42 -7.17
N THR A 566 10.52 1.17 -6.06
CA THR A 566 9.32 1.93 -5.65
C THR A 566 9.59 3.43 -5.60
N VAL A 567 10.84 3.80 -5.30
CA VAL A 567 11.29 5.19 -5.18
C VAL A 567 12.11 5.63 -6.40
N THR A 568 12.94 4.76 -6.97
CA THR A 568 13.87 5.15 -8.04
C THR A 568 13.33 4.92 -9.45
N ALA A 569 12.38 3.98 -9.60
CA ALA A 569 11.96 3.40 -10.88
C ALA A 569 13.12 2.86 -11.75
N GLU A 570 14.29 2.62 -11.14
CA GLU A 570 15.53 2.25 -11.84
C GLU A 570 15.47 0.84 -12.43
N TYR A 571 14.83 -0.10 -11.73
CA TYR A 571 14.85 -1.52 -12.08
C TYR A 571 13.61 -1.95 -12.85
N ARG A 572 12.45 -1.33 -12.63
CA ARG A 572 11.18 -1.69 -13.30
C ARG A 572 11.18 -1.44 -14.81
N PHE A 573 12.13 -0.67 -15.32
CA PHE A 573 12.30 -0.40 -16.74
C PHE A 573 13.61 -0.98 -17.32
N ASP A 574 14.44 -1.63 -16.50
CA ASP A 574 15.65 -2.34 -16.93
C ASP A 574 15.26 -3.71 -17.52
N ILE A 575 14.83 -3.72 -18.78
CA ILE A 575 14.43 -4.94 -19.48
C ILE A 575 15.52 -6.02 -19.46
N PRO A 576 16.82 -5.71 -19.68
CA PRO A 576 17.90 -6.69 -19.51
C PRO A 576 17.95 -7.34 -18.12
N LEU A 577 17.80 -6.57 -17.04
CA LEU A 577 17.73 -7.13 -15.69
C LEU A 577 16.53 -8.06 -15.54
N LEU A 578 15.33 -7.58 -15.88
CA LEU A 578 14.09 -8.35 -15.74
C LEU A 578 14.13 -9.65 -16.56
N ALA A 579 14.71 -9.61 -17.76
CA ALA A 579 14.90 -10.78 -18.61
C ALA A 579 15.85 -11.81 -17.97
N ARG A 580 17.01 -11.38 -17.45
CA ARG A 580 17.94 -12.28 -16.72
C ARG A 580 17.28 -12.95 -15.52
N ARG A 581 16.40 -12.23 -14.81
CA ARG A 581 15.65 -12.76 -13.66
C ARG A 581 14.62 -13.81 -14.09
N LEU A 582 13.98 -13.58 -15.23
CA LEU A 582 13.06 -14.55 -15.81
C LEU A 582 13.78 -15.78 -16.37
N VAL A 583 14.97 -15.61 -16.96
CA VAL A 583 15.84 -16.73 -17.38
C VAL A 583 16.21 -17.59 -16.17
N ALA A 584 16.63 -16.98 -15.06
CA ALA A 584 16.91 -17.71 -13.82
C ALA A 584 15.69 -18.50 -13.32
N ALA A 585 14.48 -17.96 -13.45
CA ALA A 585 13.25 -18.67 -13.10
C ALA A 585 12.97 -19.86 -14.04
N VAL A 586 13.25 -19.73 -15.34
CA VAL A 586 13.16 -20.83 -16.32
C VAL A 586 14.18 -21.93 -16.00
N ASP A 587 15.42 -21.55 -15.68
CA ASP A 587 16.49 -22.48 -15.26
C ASP A 587 16.14 -23.22 -13.99
N TRP A 588 15.64 -22.51 -12.99
CA TRP A 588 15.17 -23.09 -11.75
C TRP A 588 13.98 -24.04 -11.96
N LEU A 589 12.97 -23.67 -12.75
CA LEU A 589 11.84 -24.55 -13.08
C LEU A 589 12.31 -25.83 -13.79
N GLY A 590 13.19 -25.70 -14.77
CA GLY A 590 13.67 -26.88 -15.51
C GLY A 590 14.66 -27.76 -14.72
N GLY A 591 15.22 -27.27 -13.61
CA GLY A 591 16.09 -28.06 -12.71
C GLY A 591 15.36 -28.72 -11.54
N ARG A 592 14.09 -28.39 -11.31
CA ARG A 592 13.31 -28.90 -10.18
C ARG A 592 12.62 -30.23 -10.47
N PRO A 593 12.63 -31.21 -9.56
CA PRO A 593 12.02 -32.52 -9.80
C PRO A 593 10.52 -32.48 -10.17
N ASP A 594 9.77 -31.52 -9.61
CA ASP A 594 8.32 -31.38 -9.80
C ASP A 594 7.92 -30.66 -11.10
N THR A 595 8.87 -30.05 -11.82
CA THR A 595 8.63 -29.20 -13.00
C THR A 595 9.57 -29.47 -14.18
N ALA A 596 10.68 -30.17 -13.99
CA ALA A 596 11.68 -30.46 -15.03
C ALA A 596 11.16 -31.26 -16.23
N GLY A 597 10.09 -32.05 -16.04
CA GLY A 597 9.53 -32.93 -17.06
C GLY A 597 8.40 -32.29 -17.90
N VAL A 598 8.04 -31.03 -17.65
CA VAL A 598 6.90 -30.38 -18.32
C VAL A 598 7.32 -29.12 -19.09
N PRO A 599 6.68 -28.80 -20.22
CA PRO A 599 6.99 -27.61 -21.01
C PRO A 599 6.76 -26.32 -20.22
N ILE A 600 7.66 -25.34 -20.41
CA ILE A 600 7.60 -24.04 -19.76
C ILE A 600 7.03 -22.99 -20.72
N GLY A 601 6.00 -22.27 -20.28
CA GLY A 601 5.46 -21.09 -20.94
C GLY A 601 5.77 -19.80 -20.18
N LEU A 602 5.83 -18.67 -20.87
CA LEU A 602 6.03 -17.35 -20.26
C LEU A 602 4.82 -16.47 -20.48
N PHE A 603 4.26 -15.91 -19.41
CA PHE A 603 3.21 -14.90 -19.48
C PHE A 603 3.76 -13.55 -19.02
N GLY A 604 3.86 -12.59 -19.93
CA GLY A 604 4.30 -11.23 -19.64
C GLY A 604 3.15 -10.23 -19.69
N ALA A 605 3.07 -9.37 -18.67
CA ALA A 605 2.10 -8.27 -18.62
C ALA A 605 2.81 -6.92 -18.73
N SER A 606 2.28 -5.99 -19.54
CA SER A 606 2.87 -4.66 -19.73
C SER A 606 4.38 -4.75 -20.09
N THR A 607 5.27 -4.08 -19.37
CA THR A 607 6.74 -4.17 -19.56
C THR A 607 7.31 -5.58 -19.33
N GLY A 608 6.65 -6.41 -18.51
CA GLY A 608 7.01 -7.81 -18.32
C GLY A 608 6.92 -8.64 -19.61
N ALA A 609 6.15 -8.17 -20.61
CA ALA A 609 6.11 -8.78 -21.93
C ALA A 609 7.44 -8.67 -22.69
N ALA A 610 8.13 -7.53 -22.57
CA ALA A 610 9.44 -7.36 -23.19
C ALA A 610 10.47 -8.32 -22.56
N ALA A 611 10.47 -8.40 -21.22
CA ALA A 611 11.32 -9.34 -20.49
C ALA A 611 11.04 -10.81 -20.86
N ALA A 612 9.76 -11.17 -21.02
CA ALA A 612 9.35 -12.51 -21.48
C ALA A 612 9.88 -12.85 -22.88
N LEU A 613 9.83 -11.91 -23.82
CA LEU A 613 10.33 -12.11 -25.18
C LEU A 613 11.86 -12.19 -25.21
N VAL A 614 12.56 -11.36 -24.44
CA VAL A 614 14.03 -11.45 -24.33
C VAL A 614 14.44 -12.78 -23.72
N ALA A 615 13.81 -13.22 -22.62
CA ALA A 615 14.09 -14.51 -22.00
C ALA A 615 13.79 -15.69 -22.95
N ALA A 616 12.71 -15.63 -23.72
CA ALA A 616 12.38 -16.67 -24.71
C ALA A 616 13.41 -16.75 -25.84
N ALA A 617 13.99 -15.61 -26.25
CA ALA A 617 15.08 -15.59 -27.24
C ALA A 617 16.41 -16.12 -26.67
N GLU A 618 16.64 -15.99 -25.36
CA GLU A 618 17.83 -16.52 -24.69
C GLU A 618 17.72 -18.01 -24.34
N GLN A 619 16.49 -18.53 -24.20
CA GLN A 619 16.19 -19.91 -23.82
C GLN A 619 15.30 -20.62 -24.87
N PRO A 620 15.71 -20.68 -26.16
CA PRO A 620 14.86 -21.15 -27.26
C PRO A 620 14.44 -22.62 -27.15
N ASP A 621 15.26 -23.46 -26.49
CA ASP A 621 14.97 -24.89 -26.33
C ASP A 621 14.05 -25.19 -25.12
N ARG A 622 13.96 -24.25 -24.16
CA ARG A 622 13.28 -24.46 -22.87
C ARG A 622 11.91 -23.78 -22.82
N VAL A 623 11.77 -22.63 -23.48
CA VAL A 623 10.50 -21.89 -23.54
C VAL A 623 9.68 -22.34 -24.75
N ARG A 624 8.46 -22.86 -24.50
CA ARG A 624 7.60 -23.47 -25.53
C ARG A 624 6.46 -22.58 -26.01
N ALA A 625 6.11 -21.53 -25.27
CA ALA A 625 5.11 -20.55 -25.67
C ALA A 625 5.27 -19.24 -24.89
N VAL A 626 4.95 -18.11 -25.52
CA VAL A 626 4.91 -16.79 -24.87
C VAL A 626 3.55 -16.14 -25.06
N VAL A 627 3.00 -15.53 -24.01
CA VAL A 627 1.82 -14.65 -24.08
C VAL A 627 2.20 -13.27 -23.54
N SER A 628 1.95 -12.23 -24.31
CA SER A 628 2.06 -10.82 -23.93
C SER A 628 0.66 -10.24 -23.77
N ARG A 629 0.30 -9.70 -22.59
CA ARG A 629 -1.01 -9.07 -22.35
C ARG A 629 -0.86 -7.58 -22.07
N GLY A 630 -1.44 -6.74 -22.95
CA GLY A 630 -1.31 -5.28 -22.89
C GLY A 630 0.16 -4.85 -22.84
N GLY A 631 1.02 -5.64 -23.50
CA GLY A 631 2.46 -5.57 -23.32
C GLY A 631 3.12 -4.51 -24.19
N ARG A 632 4.38 -4.20 -23.87
CA ARG A 632 5.28 -3.37 -24.69
C ARG A 632 6.36 -4.24 -25.35
N PRO A 633 5.99 -5.18 -26.26
CA PRO A 633 6.94 -6.10 -26.89
C PRO A 633 8.00 -5.37 -27.72
N ASP A 634 7.70 -4.15 -28.18
CA ASP A 634 8.63 -3.26 -28.87
C ASP A 634 9.92 -3.01 -28.07
N LEU A 635 9.84 -3.01 -26.73
CA LEU A 635 10.99 -2.82 -25.84
C LEU A 635 11.95 -4.02 -25.81
N ALA A 636 11.59 -5.17 -26.39
CA ALA A 636 12.49 -6.31 -26.51
C ALA A 636 13.59 -6.09 -27.57
N GLY A 637 13.53 -5.00 -28.35
CA GLY A 637 14.60 -4.59 -29.26
C GLY A 637 14.95 -5.69 -30.28
N GLY A 638 16.24 -5.99 -30.46
CA GLY A 638 16.71 -7.02 -31.38
C GLY A 638 16.45 -8.46 -30.92
N ALA A 639 15.90 -8.68 -29.72
CA ALA A 639 15.54 -10.03 -29.27
C ALA A 639 14.32 -10.59 -30.02
N LEU A 640 13.42 -9.72 -30.52
CA LEU A 640 12.24 -10.12 -31.29
C LEU A 640 12.61 -11.03 -32.47
N ASP A 641 13.68 -10.69 -33.19
CA ASP A 641 14.15 -11.41 -34.38
C ASP A 641 14.74 -12.79 -34.05
N ARG A 642 14.94 -13.10 -32.75
CA ARG A 642 15.53 -14.36 -32.25
C ARG A 642 14.55 -15.22 -31.46
N VAL A 643 13.32 -14.76 -31.22
CA VAL A 643 12.32 -15.56 -30.51
C VAL A 643 11.92 -16.74 -31.38
N ALA A 644 12.10 -17.96 -30.85
CA ALA A 644 11.72 -19.21 -31.52
C ALA A 644 10.35 -19.74 -31.05
N ALA A 645 9.97 -19.45 -29.81
CA ALA A 645 8.71 -19.90 -29.23
C ALA A 645 7.50 -19.17 -29.86
N PRO A 646 6.37 -19.87 -30.13
CA PRO A 646 5.14 -19.22 -30.59
C PRO A 646 4.63 -18.14 -29.62
N VAL A 647 4.27 -16.97 -30.16
CA VAL A 647 3.89 -15.77 -29.40
C VAL A 647 2.42 -15.41 -29.63
N LEU A 648 1.69 -15.16 -28.54
CA LEU A 648 0.38 -14.51 -28.57
C LEU A 648 0.48 -13.10 -27.98
N LEU A 649 0.12 -12.08 -28.76
CA LEU A 649 0.04 -10.69 -28.33
C LEU A 649 -1.43 -10.32 -28.10
N ILE A 650 -1.87 -10.27 -26.84
CA ILE A 650 -3.23 -9.88 -26.44
C ILE A 650 -3.26 -8.38 -26.17
N VAL A 651 -4.10 -7.64 -26.88
CA VAL A 651 -4.19 -6.17 -26.76
C VAL A 651 -5.64 -5.72 -26.63
N GLY A 652 -5.89 -4.68 -25.83
CA GLY A 652 -7.22 -4.09 -25.74
C GLY A 652 -7.53 -3.24 -26.96
N GLY A 653 -8.75 -3.37 -27.50
CA GLY A 653 -9.18 -2.65 -28.71
C GLY A 653 -9.20 -1.13 -28.56
N GLU A 654 -9.36 -0.61 -27.35
CA GLU A 654 -9.34 0.84 -27.07
C GLU A 654 -7.92 1.36 -26.77
N ASP A 655 -6.95 0.47 -26.56
CA ASP A 655 -5.53 0.83 -26.38
C ASP A 655 -4.82 0.91 -27.73
N ARG A 656 -5.22 1.91 -28.53
CA ARG A 656 -4.80 2.05 -29.94
C ARG A 656 -3.28 2.17 -30.11
N GLU A 657 -2.60 2.81 -29.17
CA GLU A 657 -1.15 3.00 -29.24
C GLU A 657 -0.42 1.69 -28.94
N VAL A 658 -0.82 0.95 -27.90
CA VAL A 658 -0.23 -0.36 -27.61
C VAL A 658 -0.57 -1.37 -28.70
N LEU A 659 -1.76 -1.29 -29.30
CA LEU A 659 -2.13 -2.12 -30.46
C LEU A 659 -1.16 -1.89 -31.62
N ARG A 660 -0.95 -0.64 -32.01
CA ARG A 660 0.02 -0.26 -33.06
C ARG A 660 1.42 -0.80 -32.75
N LEU A 661 1.87 -0.69 -31.50
CA LEU A 661 3.19 -1.19 -31.07
C LEU A 661 3.29 -2.72 -31.10
N ASN A 662 2.21 -3.42 -30.75
CA ASN A 662 2.17 -4.89 -30.82
C ASN A 662 2.11 -5.39 -32.27
N GLU A 663 1.40 -4.71 -33.17
CA GLU A 663 1.42 -5.00 -34.61
C GLU A 663 2.83 -4.80 -35.20
N GLN A 664 3.52 -3.73 -34.80
CA GLN A 664 4.91 -3.50 -35.19
C GLN A 664 5.85 -4.59 -34.67
N ALA A 665 5.73 -4.98 -33.41
CA ALA A 665 6.52 -6.07 -32.86
C ALA A 665 6.21 -7.42 -33.54
N ALA A 666 4.94 -7.70 -33.85
CA ALA A 666 4.52 -8.89 -34.58
C ALA A 666 5.20 -9.00 -35.95
N SER A 667 5.37 -7.87 -36.66
CA SER A 667 6.07 -7.85 -37.96
C SER A 667 7.55 -8.21 -37.89
N ARG A 668 8.15 -8.15 -36.69
CA ARG A 668 9.56 -8.48 -36.44
C ARG A 668 9.78 -9.86 -35.83
N LEU A 669 8.72 -10.54 -35.38
CA LEU A 669 8.83 -11.88 -34.81
C LEU A 669 8.98 -12.90 -35.94
N SER A 670 10.08 -13.66 -35.92
CA SER A 670 10.30 -14.78 -36.84
C SER A 670 9.50 -16.03 -36.48
N ALA A 671 9.13 -16.18 -35.20
CA ALA A 671 8.29 -17.27 -34.71
C ALA A 671 6.81 -17.06 -35.06
N PRO A 672 5.99 -18.13 -35.08
CA PRO A 672 4.54 -18.01 -35.23
C PRO A 672 3.95 -17.03 -34.21
N CYS A 673 3.37 -15.94 -34.71
CA CYS A 673 2.82 -14.87 -33.88
C CYS A 673 1.35 -14.63 -34.21
N THR A 674 0.52 -14.38 -33.20
CA THR A 674 -0.87 -13.96 -33.36
C THR A 674 -1.14 -12.72 -32.54
N VAL A 675 -1.73 -11.68 -33.14
CA VAL A 675 -2.27 -10.52 -32.42
C VAL A 675 -3.75 -10.77 -32.15
N HIS A 676 -4.14 -10.80 -30.89
CA HIS A 676 -5.52 -11.01 -30.45
C HIS A 676 -6.05 -9.73 -29.80
N VAL A 677 -6.97 -9.06 -30.49
CA VAL A 677 -7.59 -7.82 -30.00
C VAL A 677 -8.84 -8.17 -29.20
N VAL A 678 -8.93 -7.69 -27.96
CA VAL A 678 -10.11 -7.81 -27.11
C VAL A 678 -10.97 -6.55 -27.28
N PRO A 679 -12.13 -6.63 -27.93
CA PRO A 679 -12.97 -5.45 -28.21
C PRO A 679 -13.41 -4.75 -26.93
N GLY A 680 -13.39 -3.41 -26.93
CA GLY A 680 -13.83 -2.59 -25.81
C GLY A 680 -12.91 -2.61 -24.57
N ALA A 681 -11.78 -3.33 -24.62
CA ALA A 681 -10.83 -3.37 -23.52
C ALA A 681 -9.82 -2.21 -23.62
N THR A 682 -9.53 -1.55 -22.50
CA THR A 682 -8.41 -0.59 -22.36
C THR A 682 -7.14 -1.30 -21.89
N HIS A 683 -6.08 -0.55 -21.59
CA HIS A 683 -4.73 -1.06 -21.28
C HIS A 683 -4.69 -2.19 -20.24
N LEU A 684 -5.52 -2.08 -19.19
CA LEU A 684 -5.51 -3.01 -18.05
C LEU A 684 -6.59 -4.10 -18.12
N PHE A 685 -7.45 -4.11 -19.14
CA PHE A 685 -8.58 -5.03 -19.30
C PHE A 685 -9.52 -5.01 -18.08
N GLU A 686 -9.88 -3.80 -17.62
CA GLU A 686 -10.71 -3.62 -16.42
C GLU A 686 -12.21 -3.57 -16.74
N GLU A 687 -12.56 -3.40 -18.03
CA GLU A 687 -13.94 -3.41 -18.47
C GLU A 687 -14.55 -4.81 -18.28
N PRO A 688 -15.86 -4.89 -17.94
CA PRO A 688 -16.52 -6.15 -17.64
C PRO A 688 -16.27 -7.23 -18.71
N GLY A 689 -15.76 -8.39 -18.29
CA GLY A 689 -15.53 -9.56 -19.13
C GLY A 689 -14.30 -9.48 -20.06
N THR A 690 -13.55 -8.38 -20.06
CA THR A 690 -12.37 -8.24 -20.95
C THR A 690 -11.15 -9.01 -20.43
N LEU A 691 -10.91 -9.02 -19.12
CA LEU A 691 -9.88 -9.86 -18.51
C LEU A 691 -10.17 -11.36 -18.67
N ASP A 692 -11.44 -11.75 -18.61
CA ASP A 692 -11.85 -13.15 -18.80
C ASP A 692 -11.59 -13.62 -20.23
N GLN A 693 -11.87 -12.77 -21.22
CA GLN A 693 -11.52 -13.02 -22.63
C GLN A 693 -10.00 -13.15 -22.81
N ALA A 694 -9.22 -12.24 -22.22
CA ALA A 694 -7.76 -12.30 -22.26
C ALA A 694 -7.22 -13.59 -21.58
N ALA A 695 -7.79 -13.98 -20.44
CA ALA A 695 -7.42 -15.19 -19.71
C ALA A 695 -7.77 -16.45 -20.52
N ALA A 696 -8.94 -16.49 -21.17
CA ALA A 696 -9.35 -17.59 -22.04
C ALA A 696 -8.41 -17.74 -23.25
N ALA A 697 -8.04 -16.63 -23.90
CA ALA A 697 -7.09 -16.65 -25.01
C ALA A 697 -5.70 -17.14 -24.55
N ALA A 698 -5.21 -16.68 -23.40
CA ALA A 698 -3.95 -17.14 -22.83
C ALA A 698 -3.98 -18.64 -22.48
N ARG A 699 -5.07 -19.12 -21.87
CA ARG A 699 -5.31 -20.54 -21.59
C ARG A 699 -5.23 -21.38 -22.86
N ASP A 700 -5.98 -20.99 -23.89
CA ASP A 700 -6.06 -21.76 -25.13
C ASP A 700 -4.73 -21.79 -25.87
N TRP A 701 -3.91 -20.75 -25.70
CA TRP A 701 -2.54 -20.72 -26.21
C TRP A 701 -1.61 -21.68 -25.45
N PHE A 702 -1.54 -21.58 -24.13
CA PHE A 702 -0.65 -22.42 -23.33
C PHE A 702 -1.07 -23.90 -23.34
N VAL A 703 -2.35 -24.23 -23.42
CA VAL A 703 -2.79 -25.62 -23.56
C VAL A 703 -2.28 -26.26 -24.85
N ARG A 704 -1.99 -25.48 -25.91
CA ARG A 704 -1.38 -26.03 -27.14
C ARG A 704 0.07 -26.46 -26.92
N MET A 705 0.82 -25.77 -26.05
CA MET A 705 2.21 -26.12 -25.76
C MET A 705 2.35 -27.51 -25.11
N THR A 706 1.27 -28.03 -24.53
CA THR A 706 1.23 -29.37 -23.91
C THR A 706 0.76 -30.46 -24.87
N ARG A 707 0.44 -30.13 -26.14
CA ARG A 707 -0.13 -31.08 -27.11
C ARG A 707 0.90 -31.77 -28.02
N GLU A 708 2.19 -31.55 -27.78
CA GLU A 708 3.28 -32.19 -28.54
C GLU A 708 4.16 -33.14 -27.73
N THR A 709 3.81 -33.46 -26.48
CA THR A 709 4.48 -34.54 -25.74
C THR A 709 3.71 -35.86 -25.89
N VAL A 710 4.11 -36.68 -26.87
CA VAL A 710 3.69 -38.09 -27.00
C VAL A 710 4.91 -38.92 -27.42
N PRO A 711 5.12 -40.15 -26.90
CA PRO A 711 4.92 -40.71 -25.56
C PRO A 711 6.29 -41.08 -24.91
N ARG A 712 6.23 -41.74 -23.76
CA ARG A 712 7.34 -42.27 -22.93
C ARG A 712 8.56 -42.83 -23.66
#